data_AF-A0A8K0JJ13-F1
#
_entry.id   AF-A0A8K0JJ13-F1
#
_cell.length_a   1.000
_cell.length_b   1.000
_cell.length_c   1.000
_cell.angle_alpha   90.00
_cell.angle_beta   90.00
_cell.angle_gamma   90.00
#
_symmetry.space_group_name_H-M   'P 1'
#
loop_
_entity.id
_entity.type
_entity.pdbx_description
1 polymer ?
#
loop_
_entity_poly.entity_id
_entity_poly.type
_entity_poly.pdbx_seq_one_letter_code
_entity_poly.pdbx_strand_id
1 'polypeptide(L)'
;MQSLRSLPLLRPSRSNSTDPSVGSRTASPAPPSTTPATANGLSTLNPAYGQDEKAATQLTERSISAGGHPRSKSLPRPLAGLAGLSLVPRETTASPAPSQVQAINGSVPGPSGKSNTGVSPPGSRSITPLPVASAHPSEGATIDAIGLRLNEIVNRCLLGVDSKLLKGVRKGAGWGLGEAVVKELPPPSSDAYLLRAVLRTSVRSLSIYTSRLEYFLLPGITHADFPLPVNLNATPITTPLLNQVQAYVLSICHAAWETCEVLEVALETTAYPRFVSETLRPVMDKLDSVVARVVMPLMASIKKQLVAALVGSDTPSPPTTHKSLPVGTVTTLPAKAINHIPTGLRGFASKVDPARKAFEMICKDCREDGETWVASVVVAVVWKGLCVCTAKYNPDEKAIPGHAGGRAPSPEAIGRALASLTKEGVSGAGGHKLAPSGGVTAVGKMASSILPSRAVSRPSSPPRSKGTDFGAGSGGPGGVGAGVAAIPPSAVALASLEALVARLVIGLVQKPAPIAPAADDPTASEHLAREALAEALEAITSMRTVIAAMERGATYMCDVNKHLKDDLEMPDAKDELVVDAVEDVPAVLLFHLLGKRINTALSSSSSSVTSSATNGAAIAPTRGRSTGQPIEPKLLRSPAAVWGISEEEYERQILSAFSVAEERARRVALAYKSDLERLNRELLINGPAAGNEPNGEAKLWIKALALAVQARTGVAVAVAGA
;
A
#
# COMPACT_ATOMS: atom_id res chain seq x y z
N MET A 1 0.01 -12.54 7.59
CA MET A 1 -1.19 -13.35 7.36
C MET A 1 -1.45 -14.38 8.47
N GLN A 2 -1.02 -14.15 9.73
CA GLN A 2 -1.17 -15.15 10.81
C GLN A 2 -2.34 -14.89 11.80
N SER A 3 -3.03 -13.75 11.73
CA SER A 3 -4.04 -13.37 12.75
C SER A 3 -5.51 -13.76 12.48
N LEU A 4 -5.78 -14.82 11.70
CA LEU A 4 -7.15 -15.33 11.46
C LEU A 4 -7.33 -16.84 11.65
N ARG A 5 -6.41 -17.53 12.35
CA ARG A 5 -6.54 -18.97 12.64
C ARG A 5 -6.68 -19.27 14.13
N SER A 6 -7.85 -18.97 14.68
CA SER A 6 -8.29 -19.55 15.96
C SER A 6 -9.82 -19.72 15.98
N LEU A 7 -10.30 -20.67 15.18
CA LEU A 7 -11.62 -21.28 15.38
C LEU A 7 -11.47 -22.81 15.39
N PRO A 8 -12.08 -23.52 16.35
CA PRO A 8 -11.94 -24.97 16.48
C PRO A 8 -12.74 -25.68 15.38
N LEU A 9 -12.04 -26.47 14.56
CA LEU A 9 -12.62 -27.37 13.55
C LEU A 9 -13.40 -28.50 14.24
N LEU A 10 -14.73 -28.41 14.21
CA LEU A 10 -15.64 -29.52 14.50
C LEU A 10 -15.58 -30.54 13.35
N ARG A 11 -15.12 -31.76 13.67
CA ARG A 11 -15.21 -32.96 12.82
C ARG A 11 -16.68 -33.28 12.48
N PRO A 12 -17.02 -33.64 11.23
CA PRO A 12 -18.27 -34.32 10.94
C PRO A 12 -18.09 -35.85 11.02
N SER A 13 -18.92 -36.48 11.84
CA SER A 13 -19.08 -37.93 11.95
C SER A 13 -19.75 -38.51 10.71
N ARG A 14 -19.18 -39.59 10.17
CA ARG A 14 -19.78 -40.44 9.13
C ARG A 14 -20.99 -41.20 9.69
N SER A 15 -22.09 -41.23 8.94
CA SER A 15 -22.98 -42.40 8.92
C SER A 15 -23.59 -42.56 7.51
N ASN A 16 -23.49 -43.79 6.99
CA ASN A 16 -24.15 -44.27 5.79
C ASN A 16 -25.57 -44.71 6.13
N SER A 17 -26.55 -44.43 5.25
CA SER A 17 -27.71 -45.29 5.05
C SER A 17 -28.48 -44.88 3.78
N THR A 18 -28.86 -45.89 3.00
CA THR A 18 -29.54 -45.92 1.71
C THR A 18 -31.07 -45.72 1.79
N ASP A 19 -31.62 -44.90 0.88
CA ASP A 19 -32.87 -44.99 0.04
C ASP A 19 -34.08 -45.91 0.42
N PRO A 20 -35.30 -45.72 -0.16
CA PRO A 20 -36.11 -44.49 -0.34
C PRO A 20 -37.64 -44.72 -0.11
N SER A 21 -38.45 -43.65 -0.30
CA SER A 21 -39.81 -43.61 -0.91
C SER A 21 -41.04 -43.12 -0.10
N VAL A 22 -41.83 -42.29 -0.79
CA VAL A 22 -43.28 -41.95 -0.71
C VAL A 22 -43.83 -41.10 0.44
N GLY A 23 -44.55 -40.02 0.10
CA GLY A 23 -45.78 -39.61 0.83
C GLY A 23 -45.98 -38.13 1.23
N SER A 24 -46.59 -37.37 0.33
CA SER A 24 -47.56 -36.26 0.52
C SER A 24 -47.81 -35.54 1.88
N ARG A 25 -47.88 -34.20 1.77
CA ARG A 25 -48.83 -33.22 2.38
C ARG A 25 -48.63 -32.64 3.81
N THR A 26 -48.74 -31.31 3.82
CA THR A 26 -49.39 -30.38 4.79
C THR A 26 -48.66 -29.82 6.02
N ALA A 27 -48.76 -28.48 6.12
CA ALA A 27 -48.91 -27.59 7.29
C ALA A 27 -47.67 -26.97 7.97
N SER A 28 -47.66 -25.63 7.97
CA SER A 28 -46.95 -24.74 8.92
C SER A 28 -47.31 -25.03 10.37
N PRO A 29 -46.46 -24.62 11.32
CA PRO A 29 -46.83 -23.45 12.13
C PRO A 29 -45.66 -22.51 12.53
N ALA A 30 -46.08 -21.35 13.04
CA ALA A 30 -45.32 -20.20 13.52
C ALA A 30 -44.69 -20.43 14.94
N PRO A 31 -43.95 -19.46 15.51
CA PRO A 31 -42.94 -19.67 16.55
C PRO A 31 -43.45 -19.46 17.98
N PRO A 32 -42.69 -19.86 19.02
CA PRO A 32 -42.93 -19.37 20.38
C PRO A 32 -41.90 -18.32 20.82
N SER A 33 -42.43 -17.30 21.49
CA SER A 33 -41.76 -16.26 22.27
C SER A 33 -41.85 -16.52 23.78
N THR A 34 -41.06 -15.77 24.57
CA THR A 34 -41.08 -15.54 26.05
C THR A 34 -40.39 -16.63 26.91
N THR A 35 -39.59 -16.39 27.96
CA THR A 35 -39.29 -15.23 28.86
C THR A 35 -38.08 -15.59 29.77
N PRO A 36 -37.50 -14.65 30.56
CA PRO A 36 -36.20 -14.80 31.24
C PRO A 36 -36.30 -15.33 32.68
N ALA A 37 -35.20 -15.90 33.20
CA ALA A 37 -35.07 -16.27 34.61
C ALA A 37 -33.76 -15.72 35.22
N THR A 38 -33.96 -14.90 36.24
CA THR A 38 -32.98 -14.34 37.18
C THR A 38 -32.74 -15.33 38.31
N ALA A 39 -31.49 -15.53 38.76
CA ALA A 39 -31.22 -15.96 40.14
C ALA A 39 -29.76 -15.70 40.56
N ASN A 40 -29.62 -14.90 41.61
CA ASN A 40 -28.43 -14.71 42.43
C ASN A 40 -28.18 -15.96 43.31
N GLY A 41 -26.91 -16.17 43.70
CA GLY A 41 -26.57 -17.12 44.77
C GLY A 41 -25.08 -17.03 45.15
N LEU A 42 -24.83 -16.49 46.33
CA LEU A 42 -23.54 -16.12 46.93
C LEU A 42 -22.99 -17.27 47.82
N SER A 43 -21.66 -17.27 48.00
CA SER A 43 -20.92 -17.57 49.25
C SER A 43 -20.14 -18.88 49.42
N THR A 44 -18.80 -18.66 49.50
CA THR A 44 -17.83 -19.10 50.54
C THR A 44 -17.39 -20.57 50.67
N LEU A 45 -16.08 -20.82 50.54
CA LEU A 45 -15.13 -20.94 51.69
C LEU A 45 -13.68 -21.18 51.21
N ASN A 46 -12.76 -20.53 51.92
CA ASN A 46 -11.28 -20.63 51.92
C ASN A 46 -10.85 -21.90 52.75
N PRO A 47 -9.55 -22.26 53.05
CA PRO A 47 -8.36 -21.38 53.15
C PRO A 47 -6.94 -21.97 52.83
N ALA A 48 -5.95 -21.06 52.86
CA ALA A 48 -4.62 -21.11 53.51
C ALA A 48 -3.43 -21.96 52.97
N TYR A 49 -2.34 -21.24 52.62
CA TYR A 49 -0.93 -21.33 53.12
C TYR A 49 -0.08 -20.39 52.23
N GLY A 50 0.91 -19.59 52.62
CA GLY A 50 1.60 -19.25 53.88
C GLY A 50 2.69 -18.22 53.51
N GLN A 51 2.91 -17.23 54.37
CA GLN A 51 3.90 -16.16 54.22
C GLN A 51 5.33 -16.66 54.44
N ASP A 52 6.33 -15.94 53.90
CA ASP A 52 7.42 -15.44 54.76
C ASP A 52 8.10 -14.19 54.15
N GLU A 53 8.64 -13.39 55.05
CA GLU A 53 8.78 -11.93 55.03
C GLU A 53 10.26 -11.52 55.30
N LYS A 54 10.61 -10.26 54.99
CA LYS A 54 11.73 -9.42 55.55
C LYS A 54 13.11 -9.50 54.86
N ALA A 55 13.88 -8.42 54.67
CA ALA A 55 13.71 -6.98 54.96
C ALA A 55 14.83 -6.11 54.32
N ALA A 56 14.47 -4.85 53.99
CA ALA A 56 15.17 -3.54 54.12
C ALA A 56 16.52 -3.29 53.34
N THR A 57 16.95 -2.08 52.91
CA THR A 57 16.64 -0.68 53.28
C THR A 57 17.10 0.31 52.17
N GLN A 58 16.31 1.36 51.93
CA GLN A 58 16.55 2.75 51.43
C GLN A 58 17.78 3.14 50.58
N LEU A 59 17.53 3.86 49.46
CA LEU A 59 17.92 5.29 49.27
C LEU A 59 17.36 5.90 47.96
N THR A 60 16.70 7.05 48.14
CA THR A 60 16.46 8.23 47.30
C THR A 60 16.89 8.25 45.82
N GLU A 61 15.95 8.46 44.88
CA GLU A 61 15.97 9.61 43.93
C GLU A 61 14.71 9.69 43.05
N ARG A 62 14.33 10.92 42.70
CA ARG A 62 13.17 11.30 41.89
C ARG A 62 13.21 10.66 40.50
N SER A 63 12.17 9.92 40.14
CA SER A 63 11.83 9.67 38.75
C SER A 63 10.32 9.82 38.56
N ILE A 64 9.94 10.72 37.65
CA ILE A 64 8.54 10.96 37.26
C ILE A 64 8.09 9.71 36.51
N SER A 65 7.23 8.96 37.19
CA SER A 65 6.66 7.70 36.74
C SER A 65 5.82 7.90 35.48
N ALA A 66 6.18 7.11 34.47
CA ALA A 66 5.32 6.74 33.35
C ALA A 66 4.06 6.04 33.89
N GLY A 67 2.95 6.78 33.91
CA GLY A 67 1.63 6.26 34.28
C GLY A 67 0.92 5.70 33.05
N GLY A 68 1.08 4.41 32.78
CA GLY A 68 0.18 3.66 31.91
C GLY A 68 -1.15 3.42 32.62
N HIS A 69 -2.26 3.84 32.02
CA HIS A 69 -3.63 3.58 32.48
C HIS A 69 -4.48 3.03 31.32
N PRO A 70 -5.49 2.19 31.61
CA PRO A 70 -6.18 1.37 30.63
C PRO A 70 -7.18 2.21 29.83
N ARG A 71 -7.12 2.14 28.50
CA ARG A 71 -8.01 2.88 27.60
C ARG A 71 -9.04 1.95 26.96
N SER A 72 -10.28 2.39 27.01
CA SER A 72 -11.48 1.68 26.58
C SER A 72 -11.77 1.82 25.08
N LYS A 73 -11.84 0.67 24.39
CA LYS A 73 -12.63 0.29 23.20
C LYS A 73 -13.10 1.45 22.28
N SER A 74 -12.27 1.86 21.32
CA SER A 74 -12.72 2.53 20.10
C SER A 74 -13.07 1.49 19.02
N LEU A 75 -14.04 1.83 18.17
CA LEU A 75 -14.48 1.01 17.04
C LEU A 75 -13.56 1.27 15.83
N PRO A 76 -13.07 0.23 15.15
CA PRO A 76 -12.23 0.39 13.96
C PRO A 76 -13.01 1.14 12.87
N ARG A 77 -12.42 2.20 12.31
CA ARG A 77 -12.95 2.89 11.13
C ARG A 77 -13.02 1.87 9.98
N PRO A 78 -14.19 1.55 9.41
CA PRO A 78 -14.27 0.58 8.33
C PRO A 78 -13.78 1.23 7.02
N LEU A 79 -12.47 1.29 6.83
CA LEU A 79 -11.86 1.46 5.50
C LEU A 79 -11.91 0.16 4.68
N ALA A 80 -12.51 -0.91 5.23
CA ALA A 80 -12.71 -2.21 4.60
C ALA A 80 -13.48 -2.15 3.25
N GLY A 81 -14.07 -1.02 2.88
CA GLY A 81 -14.70 -0.80 1.56
C GLY A 81 -13.76 -0.38 0.43
N LEU A 82 -12.51 0.05 0.70
CA LEU A 82 -11.63 0.64 -0.33
C LEU A 82 -10.83 -0.38 -1.15
N ALA A 83 -10.82 -1.65 -0.75
CA ALA A 83 -10.15 -2.71 -1.52
C ALA A 83 -10.98 -3.25 -2.70
N GLY A 84 -12.25 -2.85 -2.87
CA GLY A 84 -13.17 -3.46 -3.84
C GLY A 84 -13.88 -2.54 -4.84
N LEU A 85 -13.81 -1.21 -4.70
CA LEU A 85 -14.56 -0.30 -5.57
C LEU A 85 -13.74 0.15 -6.79
N SER A 86 -13.54 -0.80 -7.72
CA SER A 86 -13.29 -0.44 -9.12
C SER A 86 -14.62 -0.03 -9.74
N LEU A 87 -14.94 1.27 -9.69
CA LEU A 87 -16.01 1.85 -10.50
C LEU A 87 -15.57 1.79 -11.97
N VAL A 88 -15.99 0.73 -12.65
CA VAL A 88 -15.92 0.63 -14.11
C VAL A 88 -16.98 1.58 -14.68
N PRO A 89 -16.61 2.56 -15.52
CA PRO A 89 -17.59 3.29 -16.32
C PRO A 89 -18.21 2.28 -17.29
N ARG A 90 -19.50 1.99 -17.12
CA ARG A 90 -20.28 1.22 -18.10
C ARG A 90 -20.45 2.12 -19.32
N GLU A 91 -19.64 1.89 -20.35
CA GLU A 91 -19.86 2.47 -21.68
C GLU A 91 -21.27 2.07 -22.13
N THR A 92 -22.17 3.05 -22.13
CA THR A 92 -23.50 2.91 -22.69
C THR A 92 -23.44 3.43 -24.11
N THR A 93 -23.68 2.51 -25.03
CA THR A 93 -23.87 2.72 -26.45
C THR A 93 -25.02 3.68 -26.72
N ALA A 94 -24.85 4.43 -27.81
CA ALA A 94 -25.63 5.57 -28.27
C ALA A 94 -27.16 5.35 -28.35
N SER A 95 -27.90 6.43 -28.06
CA SER A 95 -29.20 6.71 -28.67
C SER A 95 -29.49 8.21 -28.73
N PRO A 96 -30.37 8.65 -29.65
CA PRO A 96 -30.21 9.90 -30.38
C PRO A 96 -30.95 11.08 -29.76
N ALA A 97 -30.53 12.27 -30.21
CA ALA A 97 -31.10 13.57 -29.90
C ALA A 97 -32.61 13.68 -30.18
N PRO A 98 -33.28 14.60 -29.47
CA PRO A 98 -34.27 15.43 -30.14
C PRO A 98 -34.05 16.93 -29.87
N SER A 99 -33.96 17.64 -30.99
CA SER A 99 -34.69 18.86 -31.34
C SER A 99 -34.68 20.06 -30.37
N GLN A 100 -34.00 21.10 -30.85
CA GLN A 100 -34.17 22.49 -30.45
C GLN A 100 -35.62 22.96 -30.57
N VAL A 101 -36.09 23.72 -29.57
CA VAL A 101 -37.20 24.67 -29.72
C VAL A 101 -36.71 26.04 -29.26
N GLN A 102 -36.92 27.01 -30.15
CA GLN A 102 -36.53 28.41 -30.05
C GLN A 102 -37.38 29.21 -29.04
N ALA A 103 -36.70 30.17 -28.42
CA ALA A 103 -37.10 31.51 -28.00
C ALA A 103 -38.58 31.85 -27.69
N ILE A 104 -38.83 32.35 -26.47
CA ILE A 104 -39.75 33.48 -26.25
C ILE A 104 -39.11 34.46 -25.24
N ASN A 105 -38.86 35.69 -25.72
CA ASN A 105 -38.52 36.87 -24.95
C ASN A 105 -39.71 37.30 -24.07
N GLY A 106 -39.47 37.59 -22.80
CA GLY A 106 -40.43 38.21 -21.89
C GLY A 106 -39.78 39.27 -21.02
N SER A 107 -39.75 40.51 -21.51
CA SER A 107 -39.39 41.72 -20.76
C SER A 107 -40.51 42.11 -19.79
N VAL A 108 -40.18 42.42 -18.53
CA VAL A 108 -41.08 43.12 -17.59
C VAL A 108 -40.24 44.15 -16.79
N PRO A 109 -40.75 45.38 -16.54
CA PRO A 109 -39.95 46.54 -16.16
C PRO A 109 -39.81 46.73 -14.64
N GLY A 110 -38.82 47.55 -14.26
CA GLY A 110 -38.57 47.95 -12.86
C GLY A 110 -39.61 48.93 -12.30
N PRO A 111 -39.39 49.38 -11.04
CA PRO A 111 -39.23 50.81 -10.87
C PRO A 111 -38.11 51.22 -9.91
N SER A 112 -37.49 52.33 -10.29
CA SER A 112 -36.63 53.20 -9.52
C SER A 112 -37.44 54.01 -8.50
N GLY A 113 -36.94 54.12 -7.26
CA GLY A 113 -37.49 55.00 -6.23
C GLY A 113 -36.37 55.71 -5.47
N LYS A 114 -36.36 57.04 -5.56
CA LYS A 114 -35.45 57.97 -4.87
C LYS A 114 -36.00 58.37 -3.49
N SER A 115 -35.08 58.66 -2.57
CA SER A 115 -35.09 59.66 -1.46
C SER A 115 -36.34 59.84 -0.55
N ASN A 116 -36.12 59.69 0.76
CA ASN A 116 -36.61 60.60 1.82
C ASN A 116 -35.80 60.35 3.12
N THR A 117 -34.91 61.25 3.55
CA THR A 117 -35.13 62.32 4.57
C THR A 117 -36.04 61.95 5.74
N GLY A 118 -35.39 61.59 6.86
CA GLY A 118 -35.55 62.20 8.19
C GLY A 118 -36.87 62.07 8.95
N VAL A 119 -36.87 61.29 10.04
CA VAL A 119 -37.57 61.60 11.29
C VAL A 119 -36.83 60.94 12.46
N SER A 120 -36.36 61.75 13.41
CA SER A 120 -35.82 61.32 14.71
C SER A 120 -36.93 60.89 15.67
N PRO A 121 -36.71 59.93 16.59
CA PRO A 121 -37.53 59.79 17.79
C PRO A 121 -36.93 60.57 18.98
N PRO A 122 -37.78 60.96 19.96
CA PRO A 122 -37.43 61.88 21.03
C PRO A 122 -36.63 61.21 22.14
N GLY A 123 -35.84 62.02 22.83
CA GLY A 123 -34.93 61.61 23.89
C GLY A 123 -35.58 60.83 25.02
N SER A 124 -34.78 59.94 25.61
CA SER A 124 -35.06 59.33 26.90
C SER A 124 -33.75 59.05 27.63
N ARG A 125 -33.46 59.97 28.56
CA ARG A 125 -32.82 59.82 29.88
C ARG A 125 -31.50 59.04 29.96
N SER A 126 -30.45 59.80 30.28
CA SER A 126 -29.22 59.31 30.90
C SER A 126 -29.55 58.65 32.26
N ILE A 127 -29.38 57.34 32.35
CA ILE A 127 -29.38 56.60 33.61
C ILE A 127 -27.92 56.36 33.97
N THR A 128 -27.48 57.05 35.02
CA THR A 128 -26.21 56.80 35.71
C THR A 128 -26.27 55.40 36.35
N PRO A 129 -25.39 54.44 36.02
CA PRO A 129 -25.36 53.16 36.70
C PRO A 129 -24.72 53.33 38.08
N LEU A 130 -25.50 53.07 39.13
CA LEU A 130 -25.02 52.78 40.49
C LEU A 130 -24.17 51.49 40.45
N PRO A 131 -23.11 51.38 41.29
CA PRO A 131 -22.27 50.20 41.34
C PRO A 131 -23.05 49.07 42.03
N VAL A 132 -23.63 48.18 41.23
CA VAL A 132 -24.27 46.96 41.72
C VAL A 132 -23.17 45.97 42.10
N ALA A 133 -23.19 45.57 43.37
CA ALA A 133 -22.37 44.51 43.94
C ALA A 133 -22.47 43.22 43.11
N SER A 134 -21.36 42.48 43.05
CA SER A 134 -21.13 41.30 42.22
C SER A 134 -22.29 40.29 42.19
N ALA A 135 -23.17 40.42 41.21
CA ALA A 135 -24.12 39.38 40.85
C ALA A 135 -23.38 38.34 39.99
N HIS A 136 -23.48 37.06 40.37
CA HIS A 136 -22.99 35.96 39.55
C HIS A 136 -23.57 36.10 38.13
N PRO A 137 -22.74 36.08 37.07
CA PRO A 137 -23.22 36.19 35.70
C PRO A 137 -24.24 35.08 35.44
N SER A 138 -25.45 35.46 35.02
CA SER A 138 -26.50 34.50 34.70
C SER A 138 -25.97 33.52 33.66
N GLU A 139 -26.09 32.21 33.92
CA GLU A 139 -25.51 31.13 33.11
C GLU A 139 -25.86 31.22 31.61
N GLY A 140 -27.02 31.79 31.27
CA GLY A 140 -27.43 32.03 29.88
C GLY A 140 -26.51 33.00 29.11
N ALA A 141 -26.02 34.05 29.78
CA ALA A 141 -25.11 35.02 29.16
C ALA A 141 -23.75 34.39 28.80
N THR A 142 -23.33 33.39 29.57
CA THR A 142 -22.09 32.65 29.32
C THR A 142 -22.20 31.78 28.07
N ILE A 143 -23.33 31.09 27.86
CA ILE A 143 -23.55 30.23 26.68
C ILE A 143 -23.57 31.07 25.39
N ASP A 144 -24.24 32.22 25.41
CA ASP A 144 -24.26 33.14 24.27
C ASP A 144 -22.85 33.69 23.96
N ALA A 145 -22.07 34.02 25.00
CA ALA A 145 -20.68 34.44 24.83
C ALA A 145 -19.78 33.34 24.27
N ILE A 146 -20.00 32.07 24.63
CA ILE A 146 -19.32 30.92 24.02
C ILE A 146 -19.69 30.81 22.54
N GLY A 147 -20.99 30.89 22.22
CA GLY A 147 -21.47 30.84 20.83
C GLY A 147 -20.88 31.95 19.96
N LEU A 148 -20.80 33.18 20.47
CA LEU A 148 -20.18 34.30 19.76
C LEU A 148 -18.67 34.08 19.53
N ARG A 149 -17.94 33.63 20.56
CA ARG A 149 -16.50 33.34 20.46
C ARG A 149 -16.21 32.22 19.47
N LEU A 150 -16.95 31.11 19.52
CA LEU A 150 -16.78 30.01 18.57
C LEU A 150 -17.09 30.45 17.13
N ASN A 151 -18.15 31.24 16.92
CA ASN A 151 -18.46 31.77 15.60
C ASN A 151 -17.36 32.72 15.08
N GLU A 152 -16.76 33.55 15.94
CA GLU A 152 -15.62 34.38 15.57
C GLU A 152 -14.42 33.53 15.14
N ILE A 153 -14.12 32.46 15.87
CA ILE A 153 -13.02 31.54 15.55
C ILE A 153 -13.29 30.78 14.25
N VAL A 154 -14.53 30.34 14.01
CA VAL A 154 -14.93 29.74 12.72
C VAL A 154 -14.71 30.74 11.56
N ASN A 155 -15.10 32.01 11.74
CA ASN A 155 -14.85 33.06 10.74
C ASN A 155 -13.36 33.30 10.52
N ARG A 156 -12.55 33.27 11.59
CA ARG A 156 -11.10 33.45 11.54
C ARG A 156 -10.38 32.29 10.87
N CYS A 157 -10.85 31.06 11.10
CA CYS A 157 -10.37 29.84 10.46
C CYS A 157 -10.55 29.91 8.94
N LEU A 158 -11.72 30.38 8.50
CA LEU A 158 -12.09 30.49 7.08
C LEU A 158 -11.70 31.83 6.45
N LEU A 159 -10.95 32.68 7.16
CA LEU A 159 -10.60 34.00 6.69
C LEU A 159 -9.68 33.93 5.46
N GLY A 160 -10.14 34.50 4.36
CA GLY A 160 -9.39 34.58 3.11
C GLY A 160 -9.48 33.33 2.24
N VAL A 161 -10.36 32.39 2.56
CA VAL A 161 -10.69 31.26 1.67
C VAL A 161 -11.52 31.80 0.51
N ASP A 162 -11.08 31.56 -0.72
CA ASP A 162 -11.77 32.02 -1.92
C ASP A 162 -11.64 30.97 -3.03
N SER A 163 -12.77 30.42 -3.47
CA SER A 163 -12.83 29.40 -4.51
C SER A 163 -12.50 29.95 -5.91
N LYS A 164 -12.71 31.24 -6.17
CA LYS A 164 -12.39 31.86 -7.46
C LYS A 164 -10.90 32.15 -7.59
N LEU A 165 -10.28 32.57 -6.48
CA LEU A 165 -8.84 32.83 -6.42
C LEU A 165 -8.03 31.57 -6.08
N LEU A 166 -8.69 30.42 -5.91
CA LEU A 166 -8.09 29.15 -5.46
C LEU A 166 -7.25 29.32 -4.20
N LYS A 167 -7.67 30.23 -3.31
CA LYS A 167 -6.98 30.53 -2.07
C LYS A 167 -7.54 29.64 -0.97
N GLY A 168 -6.70 28.71 -0.55
CA GLY A 168 -7.04 27.66 0.40
C GLY A 168 -7.19 28.13 1.86
N VAL A 169 -7.48 27.16 2.74
CA VAL A 169 -7.45 27.38 4.19
C VAL A 169 -5.99 27.47 4.65
N ARG A 170 -5.71 28.34 5.63
CA ARG A 170 -4.37 28.44 6.21
C ARG A 170 -4.02 27.17 6.98
N LYS A 171 -2.78 26.69 6.84
CA LYS A 171 -2.26 25.54 7.59
C LYS A 171 -2.43 25.73 9.10
N GLY A 172 -2.90 24.71 9.82
CA GLY A 172 -3.14 24.75 11.27
C GLY A 172 -4.42 25.50 11.70
N ALA A 173 -5.19 26.05 10.76
CA ALA A 173 -6.42 26.75 11.12
C ALA A 173 -7.51 25.79 11.64
N GLY A 174 -7.58 24.58 11.07
CA GLY A 174 -8.49 23.54 11.54
C GLY A 174 -8.16 23.06 12.94
N TRP A 175 -6.85 22.93 13.22
CA TRP A 175 -6.34 22.58 14.54
C TRP A 175 -6.74 23.61 15.60
N GLY A 176 -6.51 24.90 15.32
CA GLY A 176 -6.87 25.97 16.24
C GLY A 176 -8.37 26.09 16.50
N LEU A 177 -9.22 25.75 15.52
CA LEU A 177 -10.67 25.65 15.74
C LEU A 177 -11.02 24.47 16.65
N GLY A 178 -10.43 23.29 16.41
CA GLY A 178 -10.62 22.11 17.26
C GLY A 178 -10.24 22.40 18.72
N GLU A 179 -9.06 22.99 18.95
CA GLU A 179 -8.59 23.34 20.29
C GLU A 179 -9.50 24.36 20.99
N ALA A 180 -10.02 25.34 20.24
CA ALA A 180 -10.97 26.30 20.77
C ALA A 180 -12.26 25.63 21.22
N VAL A 181 -12.82 24.70 20.44
CA VAL A 181 -14.01 23.95 20.84
C VAL A 181 -13.75 23.14 22.10
N VAL A 182 -12.63 22.41 22.15
CA VAL A 182 -12.26 21.60 23.32
C VAL A 182 -12.07 22.47 24.56
N LYS A 183 -11.47 23.65 24.42
CA LYS A 183 -11.27 24.61 25.51
C LYS A 183 -12.58 25.18 26.06
N GLU A 184 -13.59 25.36 25.21
CA GLU A 184 -14.91 25.83 25.65
C GLU A 184 -15.75 24.72 26.29
N LEU A 185 -15.45 23.44 26.04
CA LEU A 185 -16.15 22.34 26.71
C LEU A 185 -15.80 22.32 28.21
N PRO A 186 -16.81 22.34 29.11
CA PRO A 186 -16.57 22.17 30.54
C PRO A 186 -15.81 20.88 30.85
N PRO A 187 -15.06 20.78 31.96
CA PRO A 187 -14.43 19.53 32.35
C PRO A 187 -15.49 18.43 32.59
N PRO A 188 -15.14 17.14 32.43
CA PRO A 188 -16.09 16.03 32.50
C PRO A 188 -16.82 15.89 33.85
N SER A 189 -16.27 16.46 34.92
CA SER A 189 -16.86 16.52 36.25
C SER A 189 -17.90 17.64 36.44
N SER A 190 -18.11 18.48 35.43
CA SER A 190 -19.10 19.57 35.48
C SER A 190 -20.53 19.03 35.45
N ASP A 191 -21.48 19.91 35.78
CA ASP A 191 -22.90 19.60 35.63
C ASP A 191 -23.22 19.15 34.19
N ALA A 192 -23.90 18.01 34.07
CA ALA A 192 -24.32 17.43 32.82
C ALA A 192 -25.28 18.34 32.02
N TYR A 193 -26.05 19.22 32.67
CA TYR A 193 -26.90 20.18 31.97
C TYR A 193 -26.07 21.30 31.32
N LEU A 194 -25.12 21.87 32.05
CA LEU A 194 -24.18 22.85 31.51
C LEU A 194 -23.37 22.25 30.36
N LEU A 195 -22.82 21.04 30.54
CA LEU A 195 -22.06 20.35 29.50
C LEU A 195 -22.91 20.14 28.23
N ARG A 196 -24.17 19.70 28.35
CA ARG A 196 -25.09 19.58 27.20
C ARG A 196 -25.40 20.93 26.54
N ALA A 197 -25.59 21.98 27.33
CA ALA A 197 -25.89 23.31 26.80
C ALA A 197 -24.72 23.88 25.99
N VAL A 198 -23.51 23.78 26.52
CA VAL A 198 -22.29 24.18 25.83
C VAL A 198 -22.03 23.30 24.60
N LEU A 199 -22.18 21.98 24.75
CA LEU A 199 -22.02 21.02 23.65
C LEU A 199 -22.96 21.31 22.47
N ARG A 200 -24.24 21.61 22.70
CA ARG A 200 -25.18 22.01 21.64
C ARG A 200 -24.71 23.28 20.92
N THR A 201 -24.16 24.23 21.67
CA THR A 201 -23.62 25.49 21.13
C THR A 201 -22.37 25.24 20.27
N SER A 202 -21.48 24.35 20.72
CA SER A 202 -20.32 23.88 19.96
C SER A 202 -20.72 23.15 18.68
N VAL A 203 -21.67 22.21 18.76
CA VAL A 203 -22.19 21.45 17.61
C VAL A 203 -22.82 22.37 16.58
N ARG A 204 -23.58 23.40 17.01
CA ARG A 204 -24.13 24.41 16.10
C ARG A 204 -23.03 25.16 15.34
N SER A 205 -21.99 25.59 16.05
CA SER A 205 -20.85 26.31 15.45
C SER A 205 -20.06 25.42 14.48
N LEU A 206 -19.80 24.16 14.86
CA LEU A 206 -19.14 23.17 14.00
C LEU A 206 -19.99 22.77 12.79
N SER A 207 -21.31 22.74 12.93
CA SER A 207 -22.22 22.49 11.80
C SER A 207 -22.19 23.62 10.76
N ILE A 208 -22.04 24.87 11.22
CA ILE A 208 -21.82 26.03 10.34
C ILE A 208 -20.46 25.91 9.65
N TYR A 209 -19.41 25.55 10.41
CA TYR A 209 -18.07 25.34 9.87
C TYR A 209 -18.04 24.27 8.77
N THR A 210 -18.54 23.07 9.05
CA THR A 210 -18.60 21.96 8.08
C THR A 210 -19.40 22.33 6.83
N SER A 211 -20.54 23.00 6.98
CA SER A 211 -21.35 23.45 5.84
C SER A 211 -20.62 24.48 4.97
N ARG A 212 -19.80 25.35 5.58
CA ARG A 212 -18.96 26.29 4.84
C ARG A 212 -17.78 25.60 4.15
N LEU A 213 -17.14 24.63 4.80
CA LEU A 213 -16.10 23.82 4.15
C LEU A 213 -16.65 23.13 2.90
N GLU A 214 -17.85 22.54 2.97
CA GLU A 214 -18.51 21.94 1.81
C GLU A 214 -18.82 22.94 0.70
N TYR A 215 -19.30 24.12 1.07
CA TYR A 215 -19.55 25.20 0.12
C TYR A 215 -18.28 25.63 -0.62
N PHE A 216 -17.14 25.73 0.07
CA PHE A 216 -15.85 26.03 -0.55
C PHE A 216 -15.28 24.84 -1.33
N LEU A 217 -15.52 23.63 -0.87
CA LEU A 217 -15.04 22.40 -1.50
C LEU A 217 -15.71 22.16 -2.86
N LEU A 218 -17.03 22.38 -2.96
CA LEU A 218 -17.84 21.99 -4.11
C LEU A 218 -17.33 22.57 -5.44
N PRO A 219 -17.03 23.89 -5.56
CA PRO A 219 -16.43 24.44 -6.78
C PRO A 219 -15.08 23.81 -7.14
N GLY A 220 -14.28 23.47 -6.14
CA GLY A 220 -12.95 22.87 -6.35
C GLY A 220 -13.03 21.44 -6.89
N ILE A 221 -13.87 20.58 -6.28
CA ILE A 221 -14.01 19.18 -6.71
C ILE A 221 -14.79 19.02 -8.03
N THR A 222 -15.61 20.01 -8.39
CA THR A 222 -16.33 20.03 -9.68
C THR A 222 -15.54 20.69 -10.80
N HIS A 223 -14.41 21.32 -10.48
CA HIS A 223 -13.54 21.92 -11.48
C HIS A 223 -12.89 20.84 -12.37
N ALA A 224 -12.78 21.10 -13.67
CA ALA A 224 -12.25 20.14 -14.66
C ALA A 224 -10.82 19.69 -14.36
N ASP A 225 -10.02 20.54 -13.70
CA ASP A 225 -8.63 20.25 -13.34
C ASP A 225 -8.46 19.35 -12.11
N PHE A 226 -9.47 19.23 -11.23
CA PHE A 226 -9.37 18.37 -10.06
C PHE A 226 -9.15 16.88 -10.41
N PRO A 227 -9.95 16.26 -11.31
CA PRO A 227 -9.76 14.85 -11.68
C PRO A 227 -8.53 14.60 -12.55
N LEU A 228 -7.77 15.64 -12.96
CA LEU A 228 -6.55 15.44 -13.72
C LEU A 228 -5.52 14.65 -12.89
N PRO A 229 -4.75 13.74 -13.51
CA PRO A 229 -3.74 12.97 -12.79
C PRO A 229 -2.71 13.89 -12.14
N VAL A 230 -2.32 13.58 -10.90
CA VAL A 230 -1.20 14.24 -10.20
C VAL A 230 0.04 14.17 -11.08
N ASN A 231 0.76 15.29 -11.27
CA ASN A 231 1.84 15.32 -12.26
C ASN A 231 3.12 14.64 -11.74
N LEU A 232 3.17 13.30 -11.77
CA LEU A 232 4.35 12.53 -11.36
C LEU A 232 5.54 12.65 -12.32
N ASN A 233 5.37 13.34 -13.46
CA ASN A 233 6.44 13.66 -14.39
C ASN A 233 6.99 15.07 -14.17
N ALA A 234 6.46 15.81 -13.18
CA ALA A 234 6.90 17.16 -12.88
C ALA A 234 8.39 17.17 -12.51
N THR A 235 9.16 18.00 -13.20
CA THR A 235 10.48 18.39 -12.70
C THR A 235 10.28 19.44 -11.60
N PRO A 236 11.07 19.40 -10.51
CA PRO A 236 10.86 20.27 -9.35
C PRO A 236 10.99 21.77 -9.67
N ILE A 237 11.50 22.13 -10.85
CA ILE A 237 11.82 23.50 -11.24
C ILE A 237 10.69 24.16 -12.04
N THR A 238 9.95 23.42 -12.87
CA THR A 238 9.09 24.05 -13.90
C THR A 238 7.59 23.87 -13.68
N THR A 239 7.16 22.80 -13.00
CA THR A 239 5.73 22.51 -12.85
C THR A 239 5.42 22.01 -11.44
N PRO A 240 4.39 22.54 -10.78
CA PRO A 240 3.99 22.03 -9.47
C PRO A 240 3.44 20.60 -9.60
N LEU A 241 3.66 19.80 -8.57
CA LEU A 241 3.24 18.40 -8.51
C LEU A 241 1.71 18.25 -8.45
N LEU A 242 1.08 19.11 -7.64
CA LEU A 242 -0.36 19.32 -7.59
C LEU A 242 -0.70 20.59 -8.36
N ASN A 243 -1.76 20.56 -9.16
CA ASN A 243 -2.26 21.79 -9.76
C ASN A 243 -2.89 22.70 -8.68
N GLN A 244 -3.13 23.96 -9.02
CA GLN A 244 -3.63 24.95 -8.05
C GLN A 244 -4.98 24.54 -7.43
N VAL A 245 -5.86 23.92 -8.21
CA VAL A 245 -7.17 23.44 -7.76
C VAL A 245 -7.02 22.29 -6.76
N GLN A 246 -6.14 21.33 -7.05
CA GLN A 246 -5.83 20.22 -6.15
C GLN A 246 -5.22 20.73 -4.84
N ALA A 247 -4.28 21.69 -4.90
CA ALA A 247 -3.71 22.31 -3.71
C ALA A 247 -4.75 23.09 -2.88
N TYR A 248 -5.65 23.82 -3.54
CA TYR A 248 -6.77 24.51 -2.90
C TYR A 248 -7.68 23.52 -2.15
N VAL A 249 -8.16 22.50 -2.84
CA VAL A 249 -9.06 21.47 -2.28
C VAL A 249 -8.38 20.69 -1.16
N LEU A 250 -7.09 20.38 -1.30
CA LEU A 250 -6.30 19.70 -0.28
C LEU A 250 -6.17 20.53 1.01
N SER A 251 -6.03 21.86 0.92
CA SER A 251 -5.98 22.71 2.11
C SER A 251 -7.29 22.70 2.93
N ILE A 252 -8.44 22.60 2.25
CA ILE A 252 -9.76 22.48 2.89
C ILE A 252 -9.86 21.11 3.57
N CYS A 253 -9.40 20.06 2.88
CA CYS A 253 -9.32 18.70 3.41
C CYS A 253 -8.45 18.64 4.69
N HIS A 254 -7.26 19.24 4.69
CA HIS A 254 -6.39 19.29 5.87
C HIS A 254 -7.04 20.02 7.03
N ALA A 255 -7.69 21.16 6.80
CA ALA A 255 -8.41 21.85 7.87
C ALA A 255 -9.58 21.02 8.44
N ALA A 256 -10.28 20.25 7.59
CA ALA A 256 -11.33 19.34 8.06
C ALA A 256 -10.76 18.20 8.92
N TRP A 257 -9.68 17.57 8.44
CA TRP A 257 -8.98 16.50 9.16
C TRP A 257 -8.41 17.00 10.50
N GLU A 258 -7.69 18.12 10.52
CA GLU A 258 -7.10 18.71 11.74
C GLU A 258 -8.19 18.96 12.81
N THR A 259 -9.35 19.49 12.42
CA THR A 259 -10.45 19.70 13.37
C THR A 259 -11.01 18.38 13.89
N CYS A 260 -11.17 17.36 13.03
CA CYS A 260 -11.66 16.04 13.42
C CYS A 260 -10.72 15.37 14.42
N GLU A 261 -9.42 15.34 14.09
CA GLU A 261 -8.34 14.77 14.92
C GLU A 261 -8.31 15.39 16.33
N VAL A 262 -8.37 16.72 16.44
CA VAL A 262 -8.34 17.37 17.76
C VAL A 262 -9.56 16.99 18.60
N LEU A 263 -10.74 16.82 17.98
CA LEU A 263 -11.94 16.40 18.69
C LEU A 263 -11.83 14.93 19.14
N GLU A 264 -11.28 14.05 18.31
CA GLU A 264 -11.04 12.64 18.67
C GLU A 264 -10.04 12.52 19.82
N VAL A 265 -8.88 13.17 19.69
CA VAL A 265 -7.87 13.19 20.73
C VAL A 265 -8.46 13.71 22.04
N ALA A 266 -9.29 14.76 22.01
CA ALA A 266 -9.95 15.25 23.20
C ALA A 266 -10.91 14.22 23.80
N LEU A 267 -11.75 13.57 22.98
CA LEU A 267 -12.70 12.54 23.43
C LEU A 267 -12.02 11.29 23.99
N GLU A 268 -10.82 10.96 23.52
CA GLU A 268 -10.04 9.82 24.02
C GLU A 268 -9.24 10.14 25.28
N THR A 269 -8.78 11.39 25.42
CA THR A 269 -7.90 11.82 26.51
C THR A 269 -8.68 12.28 27.72
N THR A 270 -9.87 12.81 27.50
CA THR A 270 -10.75 13.24 28.58
C THR A 270 -11.83 12.19 28.81
N ALA A 271 -12.14 11.93 30.08
CA ALA A 271 -13.20 11.01 30.46
C ALA A 271 -14.59 11.66 30.27
N TYR A 272 -14.87 12.21 29.08
CA TYR A 272 -16.18 12.78 28.78
C TYR A 272 -17.27 11.70 28.85
N PRO A 273 -18.47 12.05 29.34
CA PRO A 273 -19.61 11.15 29.26
C PRO A 273 -19.89 10.74 27.81
N ARG A 274 -20.33 9.50 27.60
CA ARG A 274 -20.61 8.91 26.27
C ARG A 274 -21.54 9.76 25.39
N PHE A 275 -22.48 10.51 25.98
CA PHE A 275 -23.36 11.37 25.19
C PHE A 275 -22.60 12.49 24.44
N VAL A 276 -21.42 12.90 24.92
CA VAL A 276 -20.61 13.94 24.26
C VAL A 276 -20.10 13.43 22.91
N SER A 277 -19.50 12.23 22.89
CA SER A 277 -19.02 11.61 21.66
C SER A 277 -20.16 11.28 20.71
N GLU A 278 -21.29 10.76 21.22
CA GLU A 278 -22.48 10.49 20.40
C GLU A 278 -23.06 11.76 19.76
N THR A 279 -23.03 12.89 20.46
CA THR A 279 -23.53 14.16 19.92
C THR A 279 -22.57 14.79 18.90
N LEU A 280 -21.25 14.62 19.07
CA LEU A 280 -20.25 15.13 18.11
C LEU A 280 -20.12 14.24 16.87
N ARG A 281 -20.48 12.96 16.96
CA ARG A 281 -20.30 11.96 15.89
C ARG A 281 -20.80 12.42 14.51
N PRO A 282 -22.02 12.98 14.34
CA PRO A 282 -22.50 13.39 13.02
C PRO A 282 -21.65 14.50 12.38
N VAL A 283 -21.04 15.37 13.19
CA VAL A 283 -20.13 16.43 12.71
C VAL A 283 -18.81 15.82 12.27
N MET A 284 -18.26 14.88 13.05
CA MET A 284 -17.02 14.18 12.74
C MET A 284 -17.14 13.35 11.47
N ASP A 285 -18.22 12.58 11.32
CA ASP A 285 -18.51 11.82 10.09
C ASP A 285 -18.61 12.74 8.86
N LYS A 286 -19.11 13.98 9.05
CA LYS A 286 -19.18 14.99 7.99
C LYS A 286 -17.80 15.56 7.64
N LEU A 287 -16.93 15.78 8.63
CA LEU A 287 -15.52 16.16 8.40
C LEU A 287 -14.78 15.04 7.65
N ASP A 288 -14.95 13.78 8.06
CA ASP A 288 -14.36 12.62 7.39
C ASP A 288 -14.84 12.49 5.94
N SER A 289 -16.13 12.75 5.68
CA SER A 289 -16.68 12.79 4.33
C SER A 289 -16.06 13.88 3.45
N VAL A 290 -15.68 15.03 4.02
CA VAL A 290 -14.92 16.08 3.30
C VAL A 290 -13.52 15.56 2.96
N VAL A 291 -12.84 14.91 3.90
CA VAL A 291 -11.50 14.33 3.69
C VAL A 291 -11.53 13.25 2.61
N ALA A 292 -12.46 12.30 2.71
CA ALA A 292 -12.59 11.17 1.78
C ALA A 292 -12.84 11.62 0.33
N ARG A 293 -13.68 12.64 0.11
CA ARG A 293 -13.98 13.19 -1.22
C ARG A 293 -12.75 13.78 -1.92
N VAL A 294 -11.73 14.17 -1.16
CA VAL A 294 -10.50 14.77 -1.69
C VAL A 294 -9.38 13.76 -1.81
N VAL A 295 -9.09 13.04 -0.73
CA VAL A 295 -7.93 12.15 -0.65
C VAL A 295 -8.10 10.95 -1.56
N MET A 296 -9.29 10.35 -1.62
CA MET A 296 -9.49 9.11 -2.39
C MET A 296 -9.23 9.27 -3.89
N PRO A 297 -9.75 10.32 -4.58
CA PRO A 297 -9.40 10.57 -5.98
C PRO A 297 -7.90 10.82 -6.22
N LEU A 298 -7.24 11.57 -5.33
CA LEU A 298 -5.81 11.86 -5.44
C LEU A 298 -4.96 10.60 -5.27
N MET A 299 -5.25 9.79 -4.25
CA MET A 299 -4.58 8.50 -4.00
C MET A 299 -4.82 7.51 -5.15
N ALA A 300 -6.06 7.43 -5.65
CA ALA A 300 -6.40 6.59 -6.79
C ALA A 300 -5.64 7.01 -8.06
N SER A 301 -5.48 8.32 -8.29
CA SER A 301 -4.67 8.86 -9.40
C SER A 301 -3.19 8.45 -9.27
N ILE A 302 -2.58 8.61 -8.09
CA ILE A 302 -1.18 8.23 -7.85
C ILE A 302 -1.01 6.71 -8.05
N LYS A 303 -1.89 5.90 -7.46
CA LYS A 303 -1.94 4.44 -7.64
C LYS A 303 -2.00 4.06 -9.11
N LYS A 304 -2.95 4.63 -9.87
CA LYS A 304 -3.12 4.35 -11.31
C LYS A 304 -1.84 4.65 -12.09
N GLN A 305 -1.17 5.76 -11.80
CA GLN A 305 0.05 6.15 -12.52
C GLN A 305 1.27 5.31 -12.17
N LEU A 306 1.41 4.87 -10.92
CA LEU A 306 2.48 3.97 -10.48
C LEU A 306 2.28 2.57 -11.05
N VAL A 307 1.06 2.04 -10.97
CA VAL A 307 0.66 0.75 -11.57
C VAL A 307 0.87 0.78 -13.10
N ALA A 308 0.44 1.84 -13.78
CA ALA A 308 0.66 1.99 -15.22
C ALA A 308 2.15 2.07 -15.57
N ALA A 309 2.99 2.65 -14.71
CA ALA A 309 4.43 2.73 -14.93
C ALA A 309 5.16 1.40 -14.76
N LEU A 310 4.59 0.45 -13.99
CA LEU A 310 5.06 -0.93 -13.90
C LEU A 310 4.71 -1.74 -15.15
N VAL A 311 3.52 -1.53 -15.72
CA VAL A 311 3.02 -2.28 -16.89
C VAL A 311 3.56 -1.73 -18.22
N GLY A 312 3.58 -0.40 -18.39
CA GLY A 312 3.90 0.25 -19.67
C GLY A 312 5.38 0.29 -20.04
N SER A 313 6.27 -0.24 -19.20
CA SER A 313 7.71 -0.23 -19.39
C SER A 313 8.22 -1.12 -20.53
N ASP A 314 7.35 -1.94 -21.13
CA ASP A 314 7.70 -2.87 -22.21
C ASP A 314 7.48 -2.32 -23.61
N THR A 315 6.93 -1.11 -23.76
CA THR A 315 6.89 -0.49 -25.09
C THR A 315 8.31 -0.04 -25.44
N PRO A 316 9.00 -0.71 -26.39
CA PRO A 316 10.29 -0.20 -26.84
C PRO A 316 10.00 1.15 -27.48
N SER A 317 10.43 2.23 -26.82
CA SER A 317 10.41 3.55 -27.46
C SER A 317 11.03 3.37 -28.84
N PRO A 318 10.34 3.76 -29.92
CA PRO A 318 10.84 3.57 -31.27
C PRO A 318 12.26 4.14 -31.32
N PRO A 319 13.23 3.44 -31.93
CA PRO A 319 14.60 3.92 -32.04
C PRO A 319 14.58 5.22 -32.82
N THR A 320 14.46 6.35 -32.11
CA THR A 320 14.49 7.68 -32.67
C THR A 320 15.87 7.85 -33.25
N THR A 321 15.95 7.65 -34.57
CA THR A 321 17.17 7.74 -35.37
C THR A 321 17.44 9.22 -35.59
N HIS A 322 17.76 9.96 -34.53
CA HIS A 322 18.02 11.39 -34.61
C HIS A 322 19.38 11.70 -34.01
N LYS A 323 20.27 12.18 -34.90
CA LYS A 323 21.50 12.88 -34.61
C LYS A 323 21.31 13.79 -33.39
N SER A 324 22.22 13.63 -32.44
CA SER A 324 22.51 14.52 -31.31
C SER A 324 22.04 15.98 -31.51
N LEU A 325 20.87 16.31 -30.97
CA LEU A 325 20.55 17.66 -30.55
C LEU A 325 20.77 17.73 -29.03
N PRO A 326 21.20 18.89 -28.50
CA PRO A 326 21.64 18.99 -27.12
C PRO A 326 20.47 18.66 -26.20
N VAL A 327 20.67 17.58 -25.46
CA VAL A 327 19.84 17.08 -24.37
C VAL A 327 19.53 18.24 -23.43
N GLY A 328 18.30 18.76 -23.52
CA GLY A 328 17.77 19.65 -22.51
C GLY A 328 17.82 18.92 -21.18
N THR A 329 18.57 19.50 -20.25
CA THR A 329 18.86 19.01 -18.91
C THR A 329 17.57 18.87 -18.09
N VAL A 330 16.81 17.80 -18.36
CA VAL A 330 15.86 17.27 -17.38
C VAL A 330 16.71 16.97 -16.14
N THR A 331 16.24 17.33 -14.96
CA THR A 331 16.89 17.07 -13.66
C THR A 331 16.88 15.56 -13.43
N THR A 332 17.71 14.87 -14.18
CA THR A 332 17.80 13.43 -14.28
C THR A 332 18.71 12.99 -13.16
N LEU A 333 18.18 12.09 -12.32
CA LEU A 333 18.95 11.08 -11.63
C LEU A 333 20.25 10.79 -12.41
N PRO A 334 21.44 10.79 -11.79
CA PRO A 334 22.70 10.65 -12.50
C PRO A 334 22.59 9.48 -13.47
N ALA A 335 22.74 9.74 -14.79
CA ALA A 335 22.42 8.77 -15.85
C ALA A 335 23.09 7.40 -15.64
N LYS A 336 24.21 7.39 -14.91
CA LYS A 336 24.94 6.19 -14.49
C LYS A 336 24.16 5.27 -13.54
N ALA A 337 23.32 5.81 -12.64
CA ALA A 337 22.51 5.04 -11.70
C ALA A 337 21.29 4.39 -12.36
N ILE A 338 20.62 5.08 -13.30
CA ILE A 338 19.45 4.55 -14.01
C ILE A 338 19.80 3.32 -14.86
N ASN A 339 21.03 3.27 -15.40
CA ASN A 339 21.47 2.15 -16.23
C ASN A 339 21.53 0.80 -15.48
N HIS A 340 21.58 0.83 -14.14
CA HIS A 340 21.56 -0.37 -13.30
C HIS A 340 20.16 -0.85 -12.94
N ILE A 341 19.11 -0.09 -13.27
CA ILE A 341 17.71 -0.50 -13.05
C ILE A 341 17.23 -1.30 -14.26
N PRO A 342 16.64 -2.50 -14.05
CA PRO A 342 16.03 -3.28 -15.12
C PRO A 342 15.09 -2.45 -15.98
N THR A 343 15.15 -2.61 -17.30
CA THR A 343 14.40 -1.81 -18.28
C THR A 343 12.90 -1.77 -17.94
N GLY A 344 12.34 -2.92 -17.57
CA GLY A 344 10.95 -3.07 -17.14
C GLY A 344 10.55 -2.29 -15.87
N LEU A 345 11.49 -1.71 -15.12
CA LEU A 345 11.21 -0.92 -13.91
C LEU A 345 11.62 0.55 -14.04
N ARG A 346 12.21 0.97 -15.16
CA ARG A 346 12.70 2.36 -15.32
C ARG A 346 11.58 3.39 -15.23
N GLY A 347 10.44 3.11 -15.87
CA GLY A 347 9.27 3.99 -15.83
C GLY A 347 8.67 4.13 -14.42
N PHE A 348 8.70 3.06 -13.62
CA PHE A 348 8.31 3.11 -12.21
C PHE A 348 9.33 3.92 -11.40
N ALA A 349 10.62 3.62 -11.55
CA ALA A 349 11.70 4.30 -10.85
C ALA A 349 11.68 5.83 -11.03
N SER A 350 11.38 6.33 -12.24
CA SER A 350 11.29 7.78 -12.48
C SER A 350 10.11 8.46 -11.77
N LYS A 351 9.09 7.70 -11.34
CA LYS A 351 7.91 8.24 -10.64
C LYS A 351 7.96 8.06 -9.12
N VAL A 352 8.91 7.27 -8.59
CA VAL A 352 9.00 6.98 -7.15
C VAL A 352 9.17 8.26 -6.33
N ASP A 353 10.13 9.12 -6.68
CA ASP A 353 10.40 10.34 -5.91
C ASP A 353 9.27 11.39 -6.00
N PRO A 354 8.72 11.71 -7.20
CA PRO A 354 7.55 12.56 -7.30
C PRO A 354 6.34 12.01 -6.54
N ALA A 355 6.10 10.69 -6.59
CA ALA A 355 4.99 10.07 -5.87
C ALA A 355 5.18 10.15 -4.35
N ARG A 356 6.39 9.89 -3.86
CA ARG A 356 6.74 10.08 -2.45
C ARG A 356 6.47 11.52 -2.02
N LYS A 357 6.93 12.51 -2.79
CA LYS A 357 6.67 13.93 -2.48
C LYS A 357 5.17 14.25 -2.50
N ALA A 358 4.40 13.61 -3.38
CA ALA A 358 2.94 13.78 -3.42
C ALA A 358 2.30 13.21 -2.15
N PHE A 359 2.73 12.02 -1.72
CA PHE A 359 2.30 11.45 -0.44
C PHE A 359 2.68 12.33 0.74
N GLU A 360 3.90 12.89 0.77
CA GLU A 360 4.28 13.85 1.82
C GLU A 360 3.37 15.08 1.81
N MET A 361 3.03 15.62 0.64
CA MET A 361 2.11 16.77 0.57
C MET A 361 0.69 16.44 1.02
N ILE A 362 0.18 15.24 0.72
CA ILE A 362 -1.20 14.87 1.01
C ILE A 362 -1.35 14.33 2.44
N CYS A 363 -0.39 13.55 2.91
CA CYS A 363 -0.53 12.73 4.12
C CYS A 363 0.31 13.21 5.32
N LYS A 364 1.32 14.06 5.14
CA LYS A 364 2.30 14.38 6.21
C LYS A 364 1.65 14.88 7.50
N ASP A 365 0.63 15.72 7.37
CA ASP A 365 -0.03 16.30 8.53
C ASP A 365 -1.11 15.35 9.11
N CYS A 366 -1.49 14.28 8.39
CA CYS A 366 -2.62 13.39 8.70
C CYS A 366 -2.28 12.16 9.59
N ARG A 367 -1.15 12.18 10.31
CA ARG A 367 -0.71 11.12 11.23
C ARG A 367 -0.94 9.70 10.67
N GLU A 368 -1.59 8.82 11.43
CA GLU A 368 -1.81 7.40 11.14
C GLU A 368 -2.78 7.14 9.99
N ASP A 369 -3.76 8.03 9.77
CA ASP A 369 -4.63 7.97 8.60
C ASP A 369 -3.83 8.12 7.31
N GLY A 370 -2.88 9.06 7.33
CA GLY A 370 -1.94 9.27 6.24
C GLY A 370 -1.14 8.01 5.90
N GLU A 371 -0.65 7.30 6.91
CA GLU A 371 0.07 6.03 6.75
C GLU A 371 -0.83 4.95 6.11
N THR A 372 -2.07 4.85 6.56
CA THR A 372 -3.06 3.89 6.03
C THR A 372 -3.36 4.13 4.55
N TRP A 373 -3.51 5.38 4.13
CA TRP A 373 -3.73 5.74 2.73
C TRP A 373 -2.52 5.39 1.85
N VAL A 374 -1.31 5.70 2.32
CA VAL A 374 -0.06 5.37 1.61
C VAL A 374 0.10 3.85 1.51
N ALA A 375 -0.08 3.12 2.61
CA ALA A 375 0.02 1.66 2.64
C ALA A 375 -0.94 1.01 1.63
N SER A 376 -2.19 1.46 1.57
CA SER A 376 -3.19 0.94 0.60
C SER A 376 -2.75 1.11 -0.87
N VAL A 377 -2.15 2.25 -1.22
CA VAL A 377 -1.61 2.46 -2.58
C VAL A 377 -0.40 1.56 -2.81
N VAL A 378 0.52 1.51 -1.86
CA VAL A 378 1.81 0.82 -2.02
C VAL A 378 1.63 -0.70 -2.06
N VAL A 379 0.77 -1.28 -1.23
CA VAL A 379 0.44 -2.72 -1.28
C VAL A 379 -0.08 -3.11 -2.66
N ALA A 380 -0.92 -2.27 -3.29
CA ALA A 380 -1.39 -2.52 -4.64
C ALA A 380 -0.28 -2.40 -5.71
N VAL A 381 0.66 -1.46 -5.52
CA VAL A 381 1.85 -1.31 -6.39
C VAL A 381 2.76 -2.52 -6.26
N VAL A 382 3.00 -3.01 -5.04
CA VAL A 382 3.77 -4.23 -4.76
C VAL A 382 3.13 -5.42 -5.43
N TRP A 383 1.82 -5.62 -5.23
CA TRP A 383 1.08 -6.70 -5.87
C TRP A 383 1.23 -6.71 -7.39
N LYS A 384 1.00 -5.56 -8.06
CA LYS A 384 1.17 -5.50 -9.52
C LYS A 384 2.64 -5.68 -9.92
N GLY A 385 3.58 -5.15 -9.14
CA GLY A 385 5.02 -5.35 -9.36
C GLY A 385 5.40 -6.83 -9.34
N LEU A 386 4.91 -7.60 -8.36
CA LEU A 386 5.07 -9.05 -8.29
C LEU A 386 4.47 -9.75 -9.52
N CYS A 387 3.24 -9.40 -9.91
CA CYS A 387 2.61 -9.97 -11.11
C CYS A 387 3.45 -9.70 -12.38
N VAL A 388 3.95 -8.47 -12.56
CA VAL A 388 4.76 -8.09 -13.73
C VAL A 388 6.12 -8.81 -13.72
N CYS A 389 6.81 -8.84 -12.58
CA CYS A 389 8.11 -9.51 -12.46
C CYS A 389 7.99 -11.03 -12.67
N THR A 390 6.93 -11.66 -12.16
CA THR A 390 6.68 -13.10 -12.37
C THR A 390 6.20 -13.40 -13.79
N ALA A 391 5.40 -12.52 -14.42
CA ALA A 391 4.99 -12.64 -15.81
C ALA A 391 6.17 -12.53 -16.79
N LYS A 392 7.21 -11.75 -16.46
CA LYS A 392 8.45 -11.65 -17.25
C LYS A 392 9.49 -12.70 -16.92
N TYR A 393 9.26 -13.53 -15.90
CA TYR A 393 10.17 -14.61 -15.59
C TYR A 393 10.27 -15.58 -16.76
N ASN A 394 11.47 -15.68 -17.31
CA ASN A 394 11.86 -16.68 -18.30
C ASN A 394 13.08 -17.46 -17.77
N PRO A 395 12.91 -18.75 -17.42
CA PRO A 395 14.00 -19.57 -16.92
C PRO A 395 15.11 -19.86 -17.96
N ASP A 396 14.79 -19.79 -19.26
CA ASP A 396 15.75 -20.08 -20.33
C ASP A 396 16.58 -18.88 -20.75
N GLU A 397 16.28 -17.69 -20.21
CA GLU A 397 17.07 -16.48 -20.43
C GLU A 397 18.38 -16.57 -19.64
N LYS A 398 19.25 -17.51 -20.05
CA LYS A 398 20.65 -17.51 -19.66
C LYS A 398 21.23 -16.21 -20.15
N ALA A 399 21.82 -15.43 -19.24
CA ALA A 399 22.45 -14.14 -19.56
C ALA A 399 23.28 -14.28 -20.84
N ILE A 400 22.78 -13.72 -21.93
CA ILE A 400 23.31 -13.95 -23.29
C ILE A 400 24.82 -13.68 -23.24
N PRO A 401 25.69 -14.68 -23.43
CA PRO A 401 27.13 -14.56 -23.19
C PRO A 401 27.89 -13.58 -24.11
N GLY A 402 27.20 -12.88 -25.01
CA GLY A 402 27.77 -12.02 -26.04
C GLY A 402 27.41 -10.53 -25.96
N HIS A 403 26.56 -10.09 -25.03
CA HIS A 403 26.40 -8.66 -24.74
C HIS A 403 27.59 -8.18 -23.89
N ALA A 404 28.78 -8.15 -24.51
CA ALA A 404 30.11 -7.98 -23.92
C ALA A 404 30.38 -6.65 -23.18
N GLY A 405 29.37 -5.83 -22.91
CA GLY A 405 29.48 -4.59 -22.12
C GLY A 405 28.55 -4.49 -20.92
N GLY A 406 27.61 -5.42 -20.74
CA GLY A 406 26.53 -5.30 -19.77
C GLY A 406 26.53 -6.41 -18.72
N ARG A 407 27.58 -6.49 -17.90
CA ARG A 407 27.52 -7.34 -16.68
C ARG A 407 26.28 -6.92 -15.90
N ALA A 408 25.37 -7.88 -15.64
CA ALA A 408 24.19 -7.63 -14.82
C ALA A 408 24.67 -6.93 -13.53
N PRO A 409 24.07 -5.78 -13.18
CA PRO A 409 24.53 -5.00 -12.04
C PRO A 409 24.46 -5.88 -10.79
N SER A 410 25.55 -5.95 -10.03
CA SER A 410 25.53 -6.71 -8.78
C SER A 410 24.45 -6.13 -7.86
N PRO A 411 23.82 -6.92 -6.97
CA PRO A 411 22.85 -6.42 -6.00
C PRO A 411 23.40 -5.23 -5.20
N GLU A 412 24.69 -5.23 -4.87
CA GLU A 412 25.37 -4.08 -4.26
C GLU A 412 25.49 -2.87 -5.19
N ALA A 413 25.71 -3.07 -6.50
CA ALA A 413 25.73 -1.98 -7.46
C ALA A 413 24.34 -1.35 -7.58
N ILE A 414 23.28 -2.15 -7.53
CA ILE A 414 21.89 -1.68 -7.49
C ILE A 414 21.64 -0.94 -6.18
N GLY A 415 22.00 -1.54 -5.05
CA GLY A 415 21.90 -0.90 -3.73
C GLY A 415 22.66 0.42 -3.67
N ARG A 416 23.88 0.49 -4.22
CA ARG A 416 24.66 1.73 -4.32
C ARG A 416 24.08 2.73 -5.30
N ALA A 417 23.55 2.29 -6.44
CA ALA A 417 22.88 3.14 -7.41
C ALA A 417 21.59 3.73 -6.81
N LEU A 418 20.83 2.94 -6.05
CA LEU A 418 19.64 3.39 -5.37
C LEU A 418 19.97 4.28 -4.17
N ALA A 419 21.04 3.97 -3.43
CA ALA A 419 21.51 4.80 -2.33
C ALA A 419 22.13 6.13 -2.82
N SER A 420 22.84 6.15 -3.95
CA SER A 420 23.37 7.40 -4.51
C SER A 420 22.24 8.35 -4.91
N LEU A 421 21.12 7.80 -5.37
CA LEU A 421 19.91 8.57 -5.64
C LEU A 421 19.29 9.18 -4.36
N THR A 422 19.59 8.67 -3.16
CA THR A 422 19.06 9.24 -1.89
C THR A 422 19.89 10.40 -1.34
N LYS A 423 21.16 10.53 -1.75
CA LYS A 423 22.10 11.47 -1.13
C LYS A 423 21.91 12.93 -1.58
N GLU A 424 21.14 13.18 -2.65
CA GLU A 424 20.99 14.52 -3.22
C GLU A 424 19.96 15.43 -2.51
N GLY A 425 19.25 14.95 -1.48
CA GLY A 425 18.10 15.68 -0.88
C GLY A 425 18.31 16.37 0.48
N VAL A 426 19.42 16.15 1.19
CA VAL A 426 19.56 16.59 2.61
C VAL A 426 20.78 17.50 2.84
N SER A 427 21.31 18.13 1.79
CA SER A 427 22.36 19.16 1.93
C SER A 427 21.82 20.49 1.42
N GLY A 428 21.08 21.24 2.23
CA GLY A 428 20.65 22.59 1.84
C GLY A 428 19.52 23.25 2.63
N ALA A 429 19.62 23.35 3.94
CA ALA A 429 18.87 24.35 4.72
C ALA A 429 19.64 24.70 6.00
N GLY A 430 20.81 25.33 5.85
CA GLY A 430 21.62 25.77 6.98
C GLY A 430 22.81 26.61 6.56
N GLY A 431 22.60 27.92 6.42
CA GLY A 431 23.69 28.90 6.58
C GLY A 431 24.40 29.41 5.33
N HIS A 432 23.69 29.99 4.36
CA HIS A 432 24.29 31.07 3.58
C HIS A 432 24.20 32.37 4.40
N LYS A 433 25.31 32.73 5.06
CA LYS A 433 25.51 34.10 5.57
C LYS A 433 25.50 35.05 4.38
N LEU A 434 24.49 35.92 4.33
CA LEU A 434 24.43 37.09 3.47
C LEU A 434 25.67 37.95 3.72
N ALA A 435 26.48 38.15 2.68
CA ALA A 435 27.48 39.21 2.64
C ALA A 435 26.78 40.51 2.22
N PRO A 436 26.96 41.64 2.94
CA PRO A 436 26.41 42.91 2.53
C PRO A 436 27.33 43.56 1.48
N SER A 437 26.74 44.00 0.37
CA SER A 437 27.39 44.88 -0.59
C SER A 437 27.39 46.32 -0.05
N GLY A 438 28.57 46.93 0.10
CA GLY A 438 28.68 48.35 0.41
C GLY A 438 30.13 48.86 0.49
N GLY A 439 30.56 49.59 -0.54
CA GLY A 439 31.23 50.90 -0.43
C GLY A 439 32.65 51.03 0.14
N VAL A 440 33.62 51.21 -0.77
CA VAL A 440 34.76 52.16 -0.82
C VAL A 440 35.46 52.66 0.48
N THR A 441 36.80 52.59 0.43
CA THR A 441 37.87 53.45 1.01
C THR A 441 38.74 52.91 2.16
N ALA A 442 40.06 53.13 1.96
CA ALA A 442 41.14 53.34 2.92
C ALA A 442 41.83 52.14 3.62
N VAL A 443 43.03 51.84 3.10
CA VAL A 443 44.34 51.92 3.79
C VAL A 443 44.44 51.39 5.25
N GLY A 444 45.24 50.33 5.42
CA GLY A 444 46.33 50.36 6.41
C GLY A 444 46.41 49.25 7.47
N LYS A 445 47.59 48.59 7.48
CA LYS A 445 48.29 47.91 8.61
C LYS A 445 47.77 46.51 9.02
N MET A 446 48.50 45.45 8.65
CA MET A 446 49.67 44.85 9.33
C MET A 446 49.28 43.91 10.49
N ALA A 447 49.62 42.62 10.28
CA ALA A 447 50.37 41.74 11.19
C ALA A 447 49.70 40.38 11.51
N SER A 448 50.35 39.33 10.98
CA SER A 448 50.72 38.09 11.68
C SER A 448 49.63 37.06 12.02
N SER A 449 49.55 35.99 11.23
CA SER A 449 49.88 34.63 11.71
C SER A 449 50.04 33.67 10.54
N ILE A 450 51.25 33.11 10.47
CA ILE A 450 51.73 32.16 9.47
C ILE A 450 51.49 30.75 10.01
N LEU A 451 50.68 29.93 9.32
CA LEU A 451 50.83 28.47 9.31
C LEU A 451 50.38 27.90 7.95
N PRO A 452 51.28 27.30 7.15
CA PRO A 452 50.92 26.64 5.90
C PRO A 452 50.65 25.15 6.13
N SER A 453 49.38 24.72 6.05
CA SER A 453 49.07 23.30 5.91
C SER A 453 49.14 22.89 4.44
N ARG A 454 50.26 22.24 4.07
CA ARG A 454 50.45 21.48 2.84
C ARG A 454 49.40 20.36 2.76
N ALA A 455 48.41 20.50 1.87
CA ALA A 455 47.66 19.35 1.36
C ALA A 455 48.40 18.80 0.13
N VAL A 456 49.20 17.76 0.37
CA VAL A 456 49.85 16.94 -0.66
C VAL A 456 48.76 16.15 -1.39
N SER A 457 48.58 16.46 -2.67
CA SER A 457 47.84 15.68 -3.64
C SER A 457 48.44 14.27 -3.77
N ARG A 458 47.65 13.23 -3.51
CA ARG A 458 47.98 11.85 -3.89
C ARG A 458 47.17 11.46 -5.13
N PRO A 459 47.80 10.88 -6.18
CA PRO A 459 47.08 10.35 -7.32
C PRO A 459 46.26 9.11 -6.96
N SER A 460 45.13 8.93 -7.64
CA SER A 460 44.23 7.79 -7.50
C SER A 460 44.96 6.47 -7.74
N SER A 461 45.04 5.63 -6.70
CA SER A 461 45.60 4.29 -6.84
C SER A 461 44.65 3.37 -7.64
N PRO A 462 45.17 2.46 -8.47
CA PRO A 462 44.37 1.51 -9.24
C PRO A 462 43.70 0.47 -8.31
N PRO A 463 42.54 -0.10 -8.70
CA PRO A 463 41.78 -0.98 -7.84
C PRO A 463 42.53 -2.29 -7.59
N ARG A 464 42.99 -2.48 -6.35
CA ARG A 464 43.45 -3.79 -5.85
C ARG A 464 42.25 -4.73 -5.73
N SER A 465 42.21 -5.76 -6.57
CA SER A 465 41.39 -6.94 -6.37
C SER A 465 41.82 -7.64 -5.08
N LYS A 466 41.06 -7.42 -3.99
CA LYS A 466 41.20 -8.22 -2.77
C LYS A 466 40.65 -9.62 -3.05
N GLY A 467 41.56 -10.53 -3.36
CA GLY A 467 41.34 -11.97 -3.17
C GLY A 467 41.18 -12.24 -1.67
N THR A 468 40.06 -12.83 -1.29
CA THR A 468 39.88 -13.45 0.00
C THR A 468 40.57 -14.80 -0.04
N ASP A 469 41.80 -14.84 0.45
CA ASP A 469 42.50 -16.07 0.82
C ASP A 469 41.81 -16.66 2.06
N PHE A 470 40.88 -17.57 1.85
CA PHE A 470 40.47 -18.53 2.86
C PHE A 470 41.32 -19.78 2.71
N GLY A 471 42.16 -20.04 3.72
CA GLY A 471 42.49 -21.37 4.23
C GLY A 471 42.99 -22.40 3.23
N ALA A 472 44.32 -22.49 3.13
CA ALA A 472 45.02 -23.65 2.58
C ALA A 472 44.68 -24.93 3.36
N GLY A 473 44.08 -25.90 2.66
CA GLY A 473 43.86 -27.27 3.12
C GLY A 473 43.81 -28.22 1.93
N SER A 474 44.97 -28.83 1.64
CA SER A 474 45.27 -29.98 0.76
C SER A 474 44.75 -29.96 -0.68
N GLY A 475 45.70 -29.86 -1.62
CA GLY A 475 45.48 -29.86 -3.06
C GLY A 475 44.93 -31.18 -3.63
N GLY A 476 43.85 -31.05 -4.41
CA GLY A 476 43.45 -32.00 -5.45
C GLY A 476 43.52 -31.32 -6.82
N PRO A 477 44.22 -31.89 -7.81
CA PRO A 477 44.27 -31.33 -9.16
C PRO A 477 43.00 -31.73 -9.93
N GLY A 478 41.97 -30.89 -9.85
CA GLY A 478 40.71 -31.10 -10.57
C GLY A 478 39.59 -30.11 -10.26
N GLY A 479 39.90 -29.01 -9.57
CA GLY A 479 38.91 -28.01 -9.15
C GLY A 479 38.33 -27.24 -10.34
N VAL A 480 37.25 -27.76 -10.91
CA VAL A 480 36.32 -27.02 -11.76
C VAL A 480 35.88 -25.81 -10.95
N GLY A 481 36.35 -24.61 -11.33
CA GLY A 481 36.07 -23.39 -10.58
C GLY A 481 34.57 -23.27 -10.37
N ALA A 482 34.14 -23.26 -9.10
CA ALA A 482 32.76 -23.01 -8.71
C ALA A 482 32.43 -21.57 -9.13
N GLY A 483 32.04 -21.41 -10.40
CA GLY A 483 31.65 -20.15 -10.97
C GLY A 483 30.50 -19.60 -10.15
N VAL A 484 30.66 -18.39 -9.64
CA VAL A 484 29.60 -17.65 -8.95
C VAL A 484 28.35 -17.71 -9.82
N ALA A 485 27.33 -18.45 -9.36
CA ALA A 485 26.11 -18.66 -10.12
C ALA A 485 25.52 -17.29 -10.49
N ALA A 486 25.28 -17.09 -11.77
CA ALA A 486 24.71 -15.84 -12.26
C ALA A 486 23.32 -15.65 -11.62
N ILE A 487 23.10 -14.50 -10.98
CA ILE A 487 21.81 -14.18 -10.37
C ILE A 487 20.77 -14.04 -11.49
N PRO A 488 19.61 -14.73 -11.40
CA PRO A 488 18.60 -14.67 -12.44
C PRO A 488 18.06 -13.23 -12.63
N PRO A 489 17.81 -12.77 -13.87
CA PRO A 489 17.34 -11.41 -14.14
C PRO A 489 16.06 -11.02 -13.37
N SER A 490 15.17 -11.98 -13.14
CA SER A 490 13.95 -11.78 -12.33
C SER A 490 14.24 -11.49 -10.86
N ALA A 491 15.22 -12.17 -10.26
CA ALA A 491 15.64 -11.88 -8.88
C ALA A 491 16.26 -10.48 -8.77
N VAL A 492 16.99 -10.05 -9.82
CA VAL A 492 17.51 -8.68 -9.93
C VAL A 492 16.38 -7.66 -10.05
N ALA A 493 15.34 -7.97 -10.82
CA ALA A 493 14.14 -7.14 -10.94
C ALA A 493 13.37 -7.03 -9.62
N LEU A 494 13.17 -8.13 -8.90
CA LEU A 494 12.51 -8.13 -7.60
C LEU A 494 13.31 -7.35 -6.55
N ALA A 495 14.64 -7.52 -6.50
CA ALA A 495 15.49 -6.73 -5.60
C ALA A 495 15.43 -5.23 -5.93
N SER A 496 15.35 -4.88 -7.22
CA SER A 496 15.19 -3.48 -7.65
C SER A 496 13.82 -2.94 -7.26
N LEU A 497 12.75 -3.73 -7.43
CA LEU A 497 11.39 -3.38 -7.03
C LEU A 497 11.32 -3.15 -5.52
N GLU A 498 11.85 -4.07 -4.71
CA GLU A 498 11.91 -3.99 -3.25
C GLU A 498 12.52 -2.65 -2.81
N ALA A 499 13.71 -2.32 -3.33
CA ALA A 499 14.42 -1.11 -2.95
C ALA A 499 13.73 0.18 -3.46
N LEU A 500 13.07 0.15 -4.63
CA LEU A 500 12.26 1.27 -5.12
C LEU A 500 11.00 1.48 -4.27
N VAL A 501 10.34 0.41 -3.82
CA VAL A 501 9.19 0.49 -2.93
C VAL A 501 9.60 0.96 -1.54
N ALA A 502 10.69 0.43 -0.97
CA ALA A 502 11.24 0.90 0.30
C ALA A 502 11.54 2.41 0.25
N ARG A 503 12.08 2.89 -0.87
CA ARG A 503 12.28 4.33 -1.12
C ARG A 503 10.97 5.10 -1.25
N LEU A 504 9.95 4.53 -1.86
CA LEU A 504 8.63 5.16 -1.99
C LEU A 504 8.00 5.45 -0.63
N VAL A 505 8.21 4.58 0.36
CA VAL A 505 7.58 4.66 1.71
C VAL A 505 8.47 5.26 2.79
N ILE A 506 9.72 5.59 2.48
CA ILE A 506 10.69 6.03 3.48
C ILE A 506 10.22 7.31 4.20
N GLY A 507 10.10 7.24 5.53
CA GLY A 507 9.64 8.33 6.37
C GLY A 507 8.15 8.66 6.25
N LEU A 508 7.38 7.89 5.47
CA LEU A 508 5.94 8.03 5.31
C LEU A 508 5.13 7.02 6.12
N VAL A 509 5.67 5.83 6.34
CA VAL A 509 5.03 4.77 7.12
C VAL A 509 6.02 4.32 8.19
N GLN A 510 5.56 4.26 9.44
CA GLN A 510 6.37 3.76 10.53
C GLN A 510 6.56 2.25 10.40
N LYS A 511 7.76 1.77 10.75
CA LYS A 511 8.00 0.33 10.83
C LYS A 511 7.11 -0.23 11.95
N PRO A 512 6.46 -1.40 11.76
CA PRO A 512 5.72 -2.04 12.84
C PRO A 512 6.60 -2.13 14.09
N ALA A 513 6.12 -1.54 15.19
CA ALA A 513 6.74 -1.75 16.49
C ALA A 513 6.57 -3.24 16.86
N PRO A 514 7.55 -3.88 17.51
CA PRO A 514 7.36 -5.23 18.02
C PRO A 514 6.13 -5.24 18.92
N ILE A 515 5.11 -6.02 18.54
CA ILE A 515 3.82 -6.07 19.20
C ILE A 515 4.06 -6.51 20.65
N ALA A 516 3.84 -5.60 21.60
CA ALA A 516 3.72 -6.00 23.00
C ALA A 516 2.43 -6.83 23.12
N PRO A 517 2.42 -7.95 23.86
CA PRO A 517 1.32 -8.92 23.88
C PRO A 517 0.05 -8.43 24.65
N ALA A 518 -0.39 -7.20 24.43
CA ALA A 518 -1.60 -6.64 25.01
C ALA A 518 -2.79 -6.88 24.07
N ALA A 519 -3.67 -7.82 24.44
CA ALA A 519 -4.84 -8.24 23.66
C ALA A 519 -5.95 -7.17 23.48
N ASP A 520 -5.77 -5.96 24.00
CA ASP A 520 -6.81 -4.92 24.08
C ASP A 520 -6.36 -3.56 23.51
N ASP A 521 -5.35 -3.52 22.63
CA ASP A 521 -4.89 -2.25 22.06
C ASP A 521 -5.92 -1.66 21.06
N PRO A 522 -6.55 -0.49 21.35
CA PRO A 522 -7.48 0.16 20.43
C PRO A 522 -6.83 0.61 19.11
N THR A 523 -5.50 0.64 19.01
CA THR A 523 -4.76 0.98 17.78
C THR A 523 -4.61 -0.19 16.81
N ALA A 524 -5.26 -1.34 17.06
CA ALA A 524 -5.14 -2.55 16.25
C ALA A 524 -5.39 -2.34 14.74
N SER A 525 -6.30 -1.44 14.36
CA SER A 525 -6.54 -1.13 12.94
C SER A 525 -5.40 -0.38 12.26
N GLU A 526 -4.62 0.40 13.00
CA GLU A 526 -3.46 1.13 12.49
C GLU A 526 -2.26 0.20 12.32
N HIS A 527 -2.12 -0.75 13.26
CA HIS A 527 -1.19 -1.85 13.12
C HIS A 527 -1.46 -2.66 11.85
N LEU A 528 -2.73 -2.84 11.46
CA LEU A 528 -3.10 -3.60 10.26
C LEU A 528 -2.52 -3.00 8.97
N ALA A 529 -2.49 -1.68 8.81
CA ALA A 529 -1.95 -1.06 7.60
C ALA A 529 -0.42 -1.21 7.51
N ARG A 530 0.27 -1.05 8.65
CA ARG A 530 1.72 -1.23 8.77
C ARG A 530 2.10 -2.70 8.55
N GLU A 531 1.33 -3.62 9.13
CA GLU A 531 1.47 -5.07 8.98
C GLU A 531 1.22 -5.49 7.53
N ALA A 532 0.13 -5.04 6.91
CA ALA A 532 -0.14 -5.33 5.49
C ALA A 532 0.97 -4.84 4.55
N LEU A 533 1.55 -3.67 4.82
CA LEU A 533 2.71 -3.20 4.05
C LEU A 533 3.96 -4.04 4.32
N ALA A 534 4.21 -4.41 5.59
CA ALA A 534 5.34 -5.27 5.95
C ALA A 534 5.23 -6.64 5.28
N GLU A 535 4.06 -7.28 5.34
CA GLU A 535 3.76 -8.55 4.66
C GLU A 535 3.94 -8.44 3.15
N ALA A 536 3.51 -7.33 2.54
CA ALA A 536 3.70 -7.11 1.11
C ALA A 536 5.19 -7.02 0.74
N LEU A 537 6.01 -6.35 1.55
CA LEU A 537 7.47 -6.26 1.35
C LEU A 537 8.16 -7.61 1.59
N GLU A 538 7.72 -8.35 2.60
CA GLU A 538 8.15 -9.71 2.89
C GLU A 538 7.85 -10.63 1.70
N ALA A 539 6.65 -10.56 1.12
CA ALA A 539 6.29 -11.32 -0.07
C ALA A 539 7.22 -11.05 -1.28
N ILE A 540 7.77 -9.84 -1.45
CA ILE A 540 8.81 -9.57 -2.48
C ILE A 540 10.10 -10.33 -2.16
N THR A 541 10.51 -10.29 -0.90
CA THR A 541 11.73 -10.96 -0.41
C THR A 541 11.59 -12.48 -0.55
N SER A 542 10.47 -13.03 -0.09
CA SER A 542 10.12 -14.45 -0.18
C SER A 542 10.05 -14.90 -1.65
N MET A 543 9.45 -14.11 -2.54
CA MET A 543 9.43 -14.41 -3.97
C MET A 543 10.84 -14.48 -4.58
N ARG A 544 11.75 -13.59 -4.17
CA ARG A 544 13.15 -13.62 -4.62
C ARG A 544 13.86 -14.88 -4.13
N THR A 545 13.64 -15.28 -2.88
CA THR A 545 14.18 -16.51 -2.29
C THR A 545 13.67 -17.74 -3.03
N VAL A 546 12.37 -17.81 -3.33
CA VAL A 546 11.77 -18.91 -4.11
C VAL A 546 12.39 -19.00 -5.50
N ILE A 547 12.55 -17.88 -6.22
CA ILE A 547 13.17 -17.90 -7.54
C ILE A 547 14.63 -18.39 -7.46
N ALA A 548 15.39 -17.95 -6.46
CA ALA A 548 16.76 -18.42 -6.25
C ALA A 548 16.82 -19.92 -5.90
N ALA A 549 15.86 -20.42 -5.12
CA ALA A 549 15.69 -21.83 -4.82
C ALA A 549 15.35 -22.66 -6.07
N MET A 550 14.52 -22.12 -6.96
CA MET A 550 14.19 -22.79 -8.23
C MET A 550 15.42 -22.97 -9.14
N GLU A 551 16.43 -22.10 -9.06
CA GLU A 551 17.70 -22.29 -9.78
C GLU A 551 18.56 -23.45 -9.22
N ARG A 552 18.28 -23.94 -8.00
CA ARG A 552 18.92 -25.14 -7.44
C ARG A 552 18.37 -26.44 -8.04
N GLY A 553 17.27 -26.36 -8.79
CA GLY A 553 16.69 -27.46 -9.55
C GLY A 553 15.36 -28.00 -8.99
N ALA A 554 14.70 -28.83 -9.80
CA ALA A 554 13.37 -29.36 -9.52
C ALA A 554 13.33 -30.32 -8.32
N THR A 555 14.41 -31.07 -8.08
CA THR A 555 14.53 -31.99 -6.93
C THR A 555 14.47 -31.23 -5.62
N TYR A 556 15.29 -30.20 -5.49
CA TYR A 556 15.31 -29.32 -4.32
C TYR A 556 13.93 -28.70 -4.06
N MET A 557 13.26 -28.21 -5.10
CA MET A 557 11.90 -27.69 -4.96
C MET A 557 10.86 -28.77 -4.58
N CYS A 558 11.03 -30.03 -4.98
CA CYS A 558 10.18 -31.11 -4.50
C CYS A 558 10.36 -31.32 -2.99
N ASP A 559 11.60 -31.31 -2.51
CA ASP A 559 11.91 -31.51 -1.10
C ASP A 559 11.34 -30.37 -0.26
N VAL A 560 11.55 -29.11 -0.66
CA VAL A 560 10.96 -27.94 0.01
C VAL A 560 9.43 -28.03 0.09
N ASN A 561 8.76 -28.33 -1.02
CA ASN A 561 7.29 -28.43 -1.03
C ASN A 561 6.76 -29.64 -0.25
N LYS A 562 7.57 -30.71 -0.12
CA LYS A 562 7.24 -31.86 0.71
C LYS A 562 7.29 -31.51 2.20
N HIS A 563 8.33 -30.79 2.64
CA HIS A 563 8.46 -30.35 4.02
C HIS A 563 7.33 -29.39 4.39
N LEU A 564 7.00 -28.42 3.52
CA LEU A 564 5.86 -27.53 3.71
C LEU A 564 4.52 -28.29 3.79
N LYS A 565 4.35 -29.34 2.98
CA LYS A 565 3.13 -30.16 2.98
C LYS A 565 2.98 -30.96 4.27
N ASP A 566 4.08 -31.57 4.72
CA ASP A 566 4.10 -32.53 5.82
C ASP A 566 4.39 -31.84 7.18
N ASP A 567 4.58 -30.52 7.19
CA ASP A 567 4.93 -29.70 8.37
C ASP A 567 6.20 -30.23 9.07
N LEU A 568 7.23 -30.50 8.25
CA LEU A 568 8.51 -31.07 8.69
C LEU A 568 9.60 -29.99 8.67
N GLU A 569 10.40 -29.93 9.75
CA GLU A 569 11.58 -29.06 9.82
C GLU A 569 12.67 -29.53 8.83
N MET A 570 13.29 -28.59 8.10
CA MET A 570 14.45 -28.88 7.25
C MET A 570 15.72 -29.05 8.09
N PRO A 571 16.65 -29.94 7.70
CA PRO A 571 17.89 -30.16 8.45
C PRO A 571 18.87 -28.97 8.39
N ASP A 572 18.76 -28.11 7.37
CA ASP A 572 19.55 -26.87 7.25
C ASP A 572 18.65 -25.64 7.47
N ALA A 573 19.03 -24.78 8.42
CA ALA A 573 18.33 -23.53 8.69
C ALA A 573 18.21 -22.61 7.46
N LYS A 574 19.13 -22.71 6.50
CA LYS A 574 19.02 -21.95 5.24
C LYS A 574 17.92 -22.47 4.32
N ASP A 575 17.61 -23.76 4.41
CA ASP A 575 16.53 -24.36 3.65
C ASP A 575 15.18 -24.12 4.33
N GLU A 576 15.15 -23.98 5.66
CA GLU A 576 13.96 -23.54 6.39
C GLU A 576 13.48 -22.16 5.92
N LEU A 577 14.40 -21.21 5.72
CA LEU A 577 14.08 -19.89 5.15
C LEU A 577 13.44 -19.98 3.74
N VAL A 578 13.69 -21.07 3.01
CA VAL A 578 13.05 -21.30 1.71
C VAL A 578 11.65 -21.86 1.90
N VAL A 579 11.42 -22.72 2.90
CA VAL A 579 10.08 -23.21 3.26
C VAL A 579 9.20 -22.05 3.70
N ASP A 580 9.67 -21.20 4.61
CA ASP A 580 8.99 -19.97 5.04
C ASP A 580 8.67 -19.07 3.83
N ALA A 581 9.66 -18.85 2.96
CA ALA A 581 9.46 -18.06 1.77
C ALA A 581 8.44 -18.66 0.80
N VAL A 582 8.38 -20.00 0.66
CA VAL A 582 7.36 -20.67 -0.13
C VAL A 582 5.99 -20.52 0.50
N GLU A 583 5.87 -20.45 1.83
CA GLU A 583 4.59 -20.17 2.52
C GLU A 583 4.11 -18.73 2.31
N ASP A 584 5.01 -17.75 2.48
CA ASP A 584 4.68 -16.32 2.37
C ASP A 584 4.33 -15.86 0.96
N VAL A 585 4.87 -16.53 -0.05
CA VAL A 585 4.59 -16.19 -1.44
C VAL A 585 3.10 -16.43 -1.74
N PRO A 586 2.42 -15.51 -2.46
CA PRO A 586 1.05 -15.74 -2.89
C PRO A 586 0.93 -17.02 -3.72
N ALA A 587 0.06 -17.93 -3.30
CA ALA A 587 -0.03 -19.30 -3.83
C ALA A 587 -0.28 -19.30 -5.34
N VAL A 588 -1.14 -18.40 -5.82
CA VAL A 588 -1.42 -18.27 -7.25
C VAL A 588 -0.15 -17.89 -8.04
N LEU A 589 0.68 -16.97 -7.55
CA LEU A 589 1.91 -16.59 -8.24
C LEU A 589 2.95 -17.72 -8.21
N LEU A 590 3.05 -18.45 -7.09
CA LEU A 590 3.88 -19.65 -6.99
C LEU A 590 3.50 -20.69 -8.06
N PHE A 591 2.20 -20.95 -8.24
CA PHE A 591 1.72 -21.91 -9.23
C PHE A 591 2.07 -21.49 -10.66
N HIS A 592 1.98 -20.20 -10.99
CA HIS A 592 2.39 -19.71 -12.32
C HIS A 592 3.89 -19.86 -12.53
N LEU A 593 4.73 -19.58 -11.54
CA LEU A 593 6.19 -19.71 -11.67
C LEU A 593 6.61 -21.17 -11.91
N LEU A 594 6.07 -22.09 -11.12
CA LEU A 594 6.33 -23.52 -11.29
C LEU A 594 5.75 -24.03 -12.61
N GLY A 595 4.56 -23.58 -13.00
CA GLY A 595 3.95 -23.89 -14.30
C GLY A 595 4.82 -23.45 -15.48
N LYS A 596 5.44 -22.27 -15.38
CA LYS A 596 6.41 -21.80 -16.38
C LYS A 596 7.66 -22.68 -16.46
N ARG A 597 8.20 -23.13 -15.32
CA ARG A 597 9.33 -24.08 -15.30
C ARG A 597 8.98 -25.40 -15.99
N ILE A 598 7.78 -25.92 -15.75
CA ILE A 598 7.26 -27.11 -16.45
C ILE A 598 7.26 -26.88 -17.96
N ASN A 599 6.70 -25.75 -18.41
CA ASN A 599 6.61 -25.43 -19.84
C ASN A 599 7.98 -25.25 -20.51
N THR A 600 8.95 -24.66 -19.82
CA THR A 600 10.34 -24.58 -20.29
C THR A 600 10.99 -25.95 -20.41
N ALA A 601 10.87 -26.80 -19.38
CA ALA A 601 11.44 -28.14 -19.41
C ALA A 601 10.82 -29.00 -20.54
N LEU A 602 9.51 -28.90 -20.73
CA LEU A 602 8.79 -29.57 -21.83
C LEU A 602 9.24 -29.04 -23.20
N SER A 603 9.40 -27.73 -23.36
CA SER A 603 9.86 -27.12 -24.62
C SER A 603 11.27 -27.56 -24.98
N SER A 604 12.16 -27.63 -24.00
CA SER A 604 13.55 -28.10 -24.16
C SER A 604 13.63 -29.57 -24.60
N SER A 605 12.67 -30.41 -24.20
CA SER A 605 12.59 -31.81 -24.64
C SER A 605 12.16 -31.96 -26.11
N SER A 606 11.36 -31.02 -26.63
CA SER A 606 10.76 -31.12 -27.97
C SER A 606 11.73 -30.76 -29.10
N SER A 607 12.65 -29.82 -28.86
CA SER A 607 13.59 -29.31 -29.88
C SER A 607 14.65 -30.34 -30.30
N SER A 608 14.97 -31.30 -29.44
CA SER A 608 15.96 -32.36 -29.68
C SER A 608 15.53 -33.34 -30.79
N VAL A 609 14.22 -33.61 -30.93
CA VAL A 609 13.73 -34.66 -31.84
C VAL A 609 13.76 -34.21 -33.31
N THR A 610 13.58 -32.92 -33.58
CA THR A 610 13.51 -32.39 -34.96
C THR A 610 14.86 -32.19 -35.63
N SER A 611 15.95 -32.06 -34.87
CA SER A 611 17.29 -31.82 -35.44
C SER A 611 18.03 -33.09 -35.86
N SER A 612 17.59 -34.27 -35.43
CA SER A 612 18.23 -35.55 -35.79
C SER A 612 17.81 -36.11 -37.16
N ALA A 613 16.78 -35.55 -37.81
CA ALA A 613 16.21 -36.10 -39.05
C ALA A 613 16.74 -35.45 -40.35
N THR A 614 17.61 -34.44 -40.28
CA THR A 614 17.98 -33.60 -41.45
C THR A 614 19.35 -33.89 -42.08
N ASN A 615 20.08 -34.93 -41.67
CA ASN A 615 21.40 -35.23 -42.25
C ASN A 615 21.43 -36.30 -43.36
N GLY A 616 20.29 -36.68 -43.96
CA GLY A 616 20.34 -37.62 -45.08
C GLY A 616 19.07 -37.69 -45.92
N ALA A 617 19.19 -37.21 -47.17
CA ALA A 617 18.22 -37.31 -48.27
C ALA A 617 17.02 -36.35 -48.23
N ALA A 618 17.07 -35.36 -49.12
CA ALA A 618 15.95 -34.57 -49.58
C ALA A 618 14.87 -35.48 -50.20
N ILE A 619 13.95 -35.99 -49.39
CA ILE A 619 12.75 -36.66 -49.88
C ILE A 619 11.63 -35.63 -49.88
N ALA A 620 11.12 -35.36 -51.08
CA ALA A 620 10.07 -34.40 -51.37
C ALA A 620 8.85 -34.62 -50.46
N PRO A 621 8.13 -33.54 -50.08
CA PRO A 621 6.94 -33.63 -49.24
C PRO A 621 5.82 -34.33 -50.00
N THR A 622 5.74 -35.65 -49.87
CA THR A 622 4.61 -36.44 -50.36
C THR A 622 3.36 -36.00 -49.61
N ARG A 623 2.44 -35.35 -50.34
CA ARG A 623 1.06 -35.00 -49.96
C ARG A 623 0.28 -36.26 -49.58
N GLY A 624 0.54 -36.82 -48.40
CA GLY A 624 -0.23 -37.90 -47.79
C GLY A 624 -1.40 -37.32 -46.99
N ARG A 625 -2.59 -37.42 -47.55
CA ARG A 625 -3.87 -36.97 -46.99
C ARG A 625 -4.30 -37.87 -45.82
N SER A 626 -3.64 -37.80 -44.67
CA SER A 626 -4.14 -38.39 -43.42
C SER A 626 -4.56 -37.26 -42.48
N THR A 627 -5.87 -37.09 -42.32
CA THR A 627 -6.59 -36.34 -41.26
C THR A 627 -5.68 -35.66 -40.23
N GLY A 628 -5.09 -34.53 -40.62
CA GLY A 628 -4.08 -33.80 -39.85
C GLY A 628 -4.74 -33.01 -38.74
N GLN A 629 -5.05 -33.67 -37.62
CA GLN A 629 -5.21 -32.92 -36.38
C GLN A 629 -3.84 -32.34 -36.01
N PRO A 630 -3.72 -31.01 -35.86
CA PRO A 630 -2.49 -30.41 -35.37
C PRO A 630 -2.19 -31.06 -34.02
N ILE A 631 -1.01 -31.67 -33.89
CA ILE A 631 -0.55 -32.23 -32.62
C ILE A 631 -0.47 -31.05 -31.65
N GLU A 632 -1.44 -30.96 -30.76
CA GLU A 632 -1.54 -29.87 -29.80
C GLU A 632 -0.26 -29.89 -28.93
N PRO A 633 0.42 -28.75 -28.75
CA PRO A 633 1.67 -28.71 -28.01
C PRO A 633 1.46 -29.25 -26.58
N LYS A 634 2.36 -30.15 -26.15
CA LYS A 634 2.40 -30.76 -24.81
C LYS A 634 2.84 -29.74 -23.76
N LEU A 635 2.06 -28.67 -23.58
CA LEU A 635 2.31 -27.62 -22.60
C LEU A 635 1.22 -27.62 -21.53
N LEU A 636 1.60 -27.23 -20.33
CA LEU A 636 0.68 -26.90 -19.24
C LEU A 636 -0.08 -25.64 -19.63
N ARG A 637 -1.41 -25.74 -19.70
CA ARG A 637 -2.27 -24.61 -20.07
C ARG A 637 -2.33 -23.62 -18.91
N SER A 638 -2.50 -22.34 -19.23
CA SER A 638 -2.80 -21.35 -18.20
C SER A 638 -4.19 -21.61 -17.60
N PRO A 639 -4.45 -21.27 -16.33
CA PRO A 639 -5.77 -21.39 -15.73
C PRO A 639 -6.85 -20.63 -16.52
N ALA A 640 -6.49 -19.48 -17.11
CA ALA A 640 -7.37 -18.72 -17.99
C ALA A 640 -7.81 -19.54 -19.21
N ALA A 641 -6.87 -20.23 -19.86
CA ALA A 641 -7.17 -21.11 -20.98
C ALA A 641 -8.02 -22.33 -20.58
N VAL A 642 -7.78 -22.91 -19.40
CA VAL A 642 -8.59 -24.03 -18.87
C VAL A 642 -10.04 -23.59 -18.64
N TRP A 643 -10.26 -22.36 -18.18
CA TRP A 643 -11.60 -21.80 -17.96
C TRP A 643 -12.23 -21.15 -19.19
N GLY A 644 -11.48 -21.02 -20.30
CA GLY A 644 -11.96 -20.34 -21.50
C GLY A 644 -12.20 -18.84 -21.30
N ILE A 645 -11.49 -18.21 -20.36
CA ILE A 645 -11.53 -16.75 -20.13
C ILE A 645 -10.28 -16.10 -20.71
N SER A 646 -10.35 -14.80 -21.02
CA SER A 646 -9.18 -14.06 -21.49
C SER A 646 -8.17 -13.85 -20.35
N GLU A 647 -6.89 -13.68 -20.70
CA GLU A 647 -5.85 -13.35 -19.71
C GLU A 647 -6.14 -12.01 -19.02
N GLU A 648 -6.72 -11.04 -19.73
CA GLU A 648 -7.13 -9.75 -19.12
C GLU A 648 -8.25 -9.94 -18.09
N GLU A 649 -9.20 -10.83 -18.36
CA GLU A 649 -10.28 -11.16 -17.44
C GLU A 649 -9.74 -11.94 -16.23
N TYR A 650 -8.80 -12.86 -16.46
CA TYR A 650 -8.10 -13.56 -15.40
C TYR A 650 -7.31 -12.60 -14.50
N GLU A 651 -6.57 -11.65 -15.08
CA GLU A 651 -5.89 -10.61 -14.33
C GLU A 651 -6.86 -9.77 -13.49
N ARG A 652 -8.02 -9.43 -14.05
CA ARG A 652 -9.04 -8.61 -13.37
C ARG A 652 -9.76 -9.37 -12.25
N GLN A 653 -10.03 -10.65 -12.43
CA GLN A 653 -10.84 -11.44 -11.48
C GLN A 653 -10.01 -12.16 -10.42
N ILE A 654 -8.83 -12.64 -10.79
CA ILE A 654 -8.00 -13.50 -9.94
C ILE A 654 -6.78 -12.73 -9.43
N LEU A 655 -6.14 -11.94 -10.29
CA LEU A 655 -4.93 -11.19 -9.94
C LEU A 655 -5.20 -9.71 -9.62
N SER A 656 -6.38 -9.38 -9.11
CA SER A 656 -6.73 -7.99 -8.77
C SER A 656 -6.09 -7.49 -7.48
N ALA A 657 -5.90 -8.38 -6.50
CA ALA A 657 -5.27 -8.09 -5.21
C ALA A 657 -4.76 -9.37 -4.52
N PHE A 658 -3.88 -9.21 -3.52
CA PHE A 658 -3.37 -10.32 -2.69
C PHE A 658 -4.49 -11.21 -2.12
N SER A 659 -5.48 -10.61 -1.44
CA SER A 659 -6.56 -11.35 -0.79
C SER A 659 -7.42 -12.15 -1.78
N VAL A 660 -7.74 -11.54 -2.93
CA VAL A 660 -8.52 -12.19 -3.99
C VAL A 660 -7.75 -13.36 -4.58
N ALA A 661 -6.46 -13.19 -4.83
CA ALA A 661 -5.62 -14.27 -5.35
C ALA A 661 -5.56 -15.46 -4.38
N GLU A 662 -5.37 -15.20 -3.08
CA GLU A 662 -5.36 -16.25 -2.06
C GLU A 662 -6.71 -16.97 -1.94
N GLU A 663 -7.83 -16.23 -1.90
CA GLU A 663 -9.18 -16.84 -1.88
C GLU A 663 -9.42 -17.73 -3.12
N ARG A 664 -8.88 -17.33 -4.27
CA ARG A 664 -9.02 -18.04 -5.55
C ARG A 664 -7.97 -19.14 -5.75
N ALA A 665 -6.95 -19.25 -4.89
CA ALA A 665 -5.84 -20.19 -5.05
C ALA A 665 -6.32 -21.64 -5.20
N ARG A 666 -7.31 -22.06 -4.39
CA ARG A 666 -7.89 -23.41 -4.48
C ARG A 666 -8.57 -23.67 -5.83
N ARG A 667 -9.22 -22.66 -6.43
CA ARG A 667 -9.83 -22.80 -7.77
C ARG A 667 -8.76 -22.94 -8.85
N VAL A 668 -7.72 -22.11 -8.78
CA VAL A 668 -6.56 -22.19 -9.69
C VAL A 668 -5.88 -23.56 -9.60
N ALA A 669 -5.70 -24.08 -8.38
CA ALA A 669 -5.19 -25.42 -8.13
C ALA A 669 -6.03 -26.52 -8.80
N LEU A 670 -7.36 -26.43 -8.72
CA LEU A 670 -8.26 -27.38 -9.39
C LEU A 670 -8.14 -27.33 -10.92
N ALA A 671 -7.91 -26.14 -11.50
CA ALA A 671 -7.65 -26.02 -12.93
C ALA A 671 -6.34 -26.73 -13.32
N TYR A 672 -5.26 -26.48 -12.59
CA TYR A 672 -3.97 -27.13 -12.82
C TYR A 672 -3.99 -28.64 -12.60
N LYS A 673 -4.75 -29.14 -11.63
CA LYS A 673 -4.81 -30.57 -11.29
C LYS A 673 -5.07 -31.45 -12.51
N SER A 674 -6.09 -31.12 -13.29
CA SER A 674 -6.49 -31.93 -14.47
C SER A 674 -5.37 -32.02 -15.52
N ASP A 675 -4.66 -30.92 -15.73
CA ASP A 675 -3.57 -30.85 -16.69
C ASP A 675 -2.29 -31.50 -16.19
N LEU A 676 -1.98 -31.39 -14.90
CA LEU A 676 -0.83 -32.07 -14.29
C LEU A 676 -0.97 -33.58 -14.38
N GLU A 677 -2.15 -34.12 -14.07
CA GLU A 677 -2.42 -35.55 -14.19
C GLU A 677 -2.36 -36.04 -15.64
N ARG A 678 -2.84 -35.22 -16.59
CA ARG A 678 -2.72 -35.49 -18.02
C ARG A 678 -1.26 -35.54 -18.46
N LEU A 679 -0.49 -34.49 -18.20
CA LEU A 679 0.92 -34.41 -18.58
C LEU A 679 1.75 -35.53 -17.93
N ASN A 680 1.47 -35.84 -16.66
CA ASN A 680 2.15 -36.93 -15.97
C ASN A 680 1.86 -38.29 -16.65
N ARG A 681 0.60 -38.59 -17.02
CA ARG A 681 0.25 -39.81 -17.77
C ARG A 681 0.95 -39.85 -19.13
N GLU A 682 0.96 -38.75 -19.87
CA GLU A 682 1.62 -38.69 -21.17
C GLU A 682 3.13 -38.92 -21.06
N LEU A 683 3.80 -38.39 -20.04
CA LEU A 683 5.23 -38.59 -19.80
C LEU A 683 5.56 -40.01 -19.29
N LEU A 684 4.59 -40.74 -18.74
CA LEU A 684 4.73 -42.15 -18.37
C LEU A 684 4.60 -43.07 -19.60
N ILE A 685 3.60 -42.81 -20.46
CA ILE A 685 3.37 -43.58 -21.69
C ILE A 685 4.54 -43.41 -22.66
N ASN A 686 5.04 -42.18 -22.81
CA ASN A 686 6.21 -41.87 -23.63
C ASN A 686 7.52 -42.18 -22.87
N GLY A 687 7.51 -43.24 -22.06
CA GLY A 687 8.61 -43.66 -21.19
C GLY A 687 9.95 -43.82 -21.93
N PRO A 688 11.05 -43.98 -21.20
CA PRO A 688 12.40 -43.81 -21.71
C PRO A 688 12.70 -44.84 -22.80
N ALA A 689 12.42 -44.48 -24.06
CA ALA A 689 13.20 -44.98 -25.17
C ALA A 689 14.65 -44.62 -24.80
N ALA A 690 15.43 -45.65 -24.48
CA ALA A 690 16.68 -45.57 -23.72
C ALA A 690 17.57 -44.42 -24.22
N GLY A 691 17.67 -43.33 -23.45
CA GLY A 691 18.60 -42.23 -23.73
C GLY A 691 18.05 -40.80 -23.60
N ASN A 692 16.74 -40.56 -23.56
CA ASN A 692 16.21 -39.20 -23.42
C ASN A 692 15.99 -38.79 -21.95
N GLU A 693 17.05 -38.26 -21.32
CA GLU A 693 17.01 -37.59 -20.01
C GLU A 693 16.08 -36.35 -19.89
N PRO A 694 15.77 -35.52 -20.92
CA PRO A 694 15.01 -34.28 -20.71
C PRO A 694 13.57 -34.48 -20.19
N ASN A 695 13.01 -35.69 -20.36
CA ASN A 695 11.71 -36.03 -19.78
C ASN A 695 11.77 -36.18 -18.25
N GLY A 696 12.96 -36.39 -17.67
CA GLY A 696 13.17 -36.50 -16.23
C GLY A 696 12.97 -35.18 -15.50
N GLU A 697 13.53 -34.10 -16.01
CA GLU A 697 13.41 -32.78 -15.39
C GLU A 697 11.97 -32.27 -15.40
N ALA A 698 11.26 -32.41 -16.53
CA ALA A 698 9.85 -32.04 -16.64
C ALA A 698 8.97 -32.81 -15.63
N LYS A 699 9.23 -34.11 -15.42
CA LYS A 699 8.53 -34.92 -14.41
C LYS A 699 8.75 -34.39 -12.99
N LEU A 700 9.98 -33.99 -12.67
CA LEU A 700 10.30 -33.41 -11.36
C LEU A 700 9.61 -32.07 -11.14
N TRP A 701 9.56 -31.20 -12.15
CA TRP A 701 8.84 -29.93 -12.03
C TRP A 701 7.32 -30.12 -11.90
N ILE A 702 6.73 -31.11 -12.59
CA ILE A 702 5.33 -31.50 -12.40
C ILE A 702 5.09 -31.98 -10.97
N LYS A 703 5.99 -32.81 -10.42
CA LYS A 703 5.92 -33.27 -9.03
C LYS A 703 6.04 -32.09 -8.04
N ALA A 704 6.95 -31.16 -8.27
CA ALA A 704 7.12 -29.97 -7.43
C ALA A 704 5.84 -29.11 -7.40
N LEU A 705 5.22 -28.85 -8.56
CA LEU A 705 3.95 -28.10 -8.61
C LEU A 705 2.80 -28.87 -7.95
N ALA A 706 2.72 -30.19 -8.14
CA ALA A 706 1.70 -31.01 -7.49
C ALA A 706 1.81 -30.97 -5.95
N LEU A 707 3.03 -31.04 -5.41
CA LEU A 707 3.29 -30.90 -3.98
C LEU A 707 2.94 -29.50 -3.48
N ALA A 708 3.32 -28.45 -4.20
CA ALA A 708 2.97 -27.07 -3.87
C ALA A 708 1.45 -26.85 -3.84
N VAL A 709 0.72 -27.37 -4.84
CA VAL A 709 -0.74 -27.31 -4.90
C VAL A 709 -1.37 -28.02 -3.69
N GLN A 710 -0.88 -29.20 -3.34
CA GLN A 710 -1.37 -29.95 -2.20
C GLN A 710 -1.08 -29.24 -0.88
N ALA A 711 0.15 -28.76 -0.67
CA ALA A 711 0.55 -28.04 0.54
C ALA A 711 -0.29 -26.78 0.76
N ARG A 712 -0.44 -25.95 -0.29
CA ARG A 712 -1.07 -24.63 -0.18
C ARG A 712 -2.59 -24.66 -0.18
N THR A 713 -3.22 -25.69 -0.77
CA THR A 713 -4.69 -25.69 -0.98
C THR A 713 -5.40 -26.97 -0.53
N GLY A 714 -4.66 -28.00 -0.11
CA GLY A 714 -5.20 -29.32 0.21
C GLY A 714 -5.69 -30.13 -1.01
N VAL A 715 -5.53 -29.61 -2.23
CA VAL A 715 -5.94 -30.31 -3.45
C VAL A 715 -4.90 -31.38 -3.82
N ALA A 716 -5.23 -32.64 -3.59
CA ALA A 716 -4.37 -33.76 -3.98
C ALA A 716 -4.34 -33.93 -5.51
N VAL A 717 -3.13 -34.04 -6.08
CA VAL A 717 -2.87 -34.28 -7.49
C VAL A 717 -2.19 -35.64 -7.65
N ALA A 718 -2.74 -36.52 -8.47
CA ALA A 718 -2.20 -37.87 -8.64
C ALA A 718 -0.95 -37.85 -9.55
N VAL A 719 0.23 -37.75 -8.94
CA VAL A 719 1.52 -37.88 -9.64
C VAL A 719 2.16 -39.20 -9.26
N ALA A 720 2.49 -40.01 -10.26
CA ALA A 720 3.10 -41.33 -10.06
C ALA A 720 4.50 -41.18 -9.45
N GLY A 721 4.78 -41.91 -8.36
CA GLY A 721 6.05 -41.84 -7.63
C GLY A 721 6.15 -40.68 -6.62
N ALA A 722 5.02 -40.09 -6.21
CA ALA A 722 4.93 -39.12 -5.11
C ALA A 722 4.46 -39.78 -3.81
#